data_AF-A0A3B8L9J3-F1
#
_entry.id   AF-A0A3B8L9J3-F1
#
_cell.length_a   1.000
_cell.length_b   1.000
_cell.length_c   1.000
_cell.angle_alpha   90.00
_cell.angle_beta   90.00
_cell.angle_gamma   90.00
#
_symmetry.space_group_name_H-M   'P 1'
#
loop_
_entity.id
_entity.type
_entity.pdbx_description
1 polymer ?
#
loop_
_entity_poly.entity_id
_entity_poly.type
_entity_poly.pdbx_seq_one_letter_code
_entity_poly.pdbx_strand_id
1 'polypeptide(L)'
;AREAWKERIARLRLHRQLKVANQDGTFQRLKELWCPQEAHLDFLERCMDSIPDFISLVYRHPAIDALFDAAGIHMYLTLEQLEPLFTRWEGEDAPQDIEGRVAFATYLAMCVEDNHALVHALKLRDRAWIPNGEGTQCRPSALYWPNPIVKMVLGEQPALFPDPTLSYTVLTQLQESLSFRQSDEVTLEDVLKQIPSGEPAPRDLLEWLEKSLLQKQLTPQEVREHLLTFPCFLDEDGLLRPARELLRGEAYMLFGRWRGVWPLAAEYPKLAASLKLPTTPKAHDIQTYLHDVAHYIKETDAAALLREEPELFEQLIRCLEALVELDAPPLRGAFPLPCVSQEGARVLVVFPAEGVAIVPPEHDDIDTSDVAYWVSVEGELRAALTAYLERCGVDVLQKEAPVEDVAPETPDVQKLPEKVESSDRGERRRAKRAADKLDTPAPLQHKKAKEKRKRPRPAAQIKPLTKGKESPEPSRKAPRKPDRLPQKPKKTSLPSTKKAQKGQHTQKQQETSEGSWWDRLWDRFRGEDGGSESTSLQDNRADAQSKRKKDDSRPIHAPRREMPSWSSSSSGRRDTSDYTPQRHDSWFRHQSAIQPQLEGARSWIMDHQRTPEFGFAFAPSSLPTPWMYASMMIGDSFERRSQKWRSALSKAEWATSEGEEGRHSVLMRGRIPKGENLLPMPLFGRLLEVEAPEHDRLVEGRHMLPVLIAREDADVRYKVALGQTPVFEPQPITDSFPKGLLLSTVPDRELPLEVHLFLDELVSREQSPVENAYAVRAFIKEHYRYDPSYLEDPEVAQWLRKVTRGQANQHVAALHAGRDAQALGRGVCYELNALACELLRRVGVPAAVSSGWTMDRGQLAQPDHMWAMALLPSDMGLRWLPIDASTTRQGRPLHAARRADGPWRIPPSEAPHSTPAPPAMPSTPASTVSIDRTKAHILGELLNATEHLAAMTRTPKEEDVWRQRWQEILAEPALAEALLQWLLERRSE
;
A
#
# COMPACT_ATOMS: atom_id res chain seq x y z
N ALA A 1 38.46 -7.56 23.37
CA ALA A 1 37.98 -6.46 24.25
C ALA A 1 36.84 -6.90 25.16
N ARG A 2 35.70 -7.39 24.65
CA ARG A 2 34.54 -7.85 25.44
C ARG A 2 34.89 -8.95 26.45
N GLU A 3 35.67 -9.96 26.05
CA GLU A 3 36.17 -11.00 26.98
C GLU A 3 37.14 -10.47 28.03
N ALA A 4 38.03 -9.54 27.66
CA ALA A 4 38.93 -8.87 28.62
C ALA A 4 38.16 -7.98 29.63
N TRP A 5 37.05 -7.37 29.21
CA TRP A 5 36.14 -6.64 30.10
C TRP A 5 35.35 -7.59 31.00
N LYS A 6 34.79 -8.68 30.49
CA LYS A 6 34.11 -9.71 31.29
C LYS A 6 35.03 -10.25 32.38
N GLU A 7 36.28 -10.58 32.04
CA GLU A 7 37.27 -11.07 32.98
C GLU A 7 37.61 -10.01 34.05
N ARG A 8 37.78 -8.74 33.66
CA ARG A 8 37.99 -7.61 34.59
C ARG A 8 36.78 -7.34 35.49
N ILE A 9 35.57 -7.36 34.95
CA ILE A 9 34.31 -7.13 35.66
C ILE A 9 34.03 -8.26 36.66
N ALA A 10 34.30 -9.51 36.27
CA ALA A 10 34.20 -10.68 37.15
C ALA A 10 35.23 -10.60 38.28
N ARG A 11 36.50 -10.33 37.94
CA ARG A 11 37.60 -10.18 38.91
C ARG A 11 37.35 -9.06 39.92
N LEU A 12 36.84 -7.91 39.46
CA LEU A 12 36.55 -6.75 40.32
C LEU A 12 35.15 -6.79 40.96
N ARG A 13 34.35 -7.82 40.67
CA ARG A 13 32.95 -7.94 41.12
C ARG A 13 32.10 -6.69 40.84
N LEU A 14 32.40 -5.97 39.76
CA LEU A 14 31.75 -4.71 39.41
C LEU A 14 30.24 -4.89 39.22
N HIS A 15 29.80 -6.02 38.65
CA HIS A 15 28.39 -6.40 38.52
C HIS A 15 27.62 -6.47 39.87
N ARG A 16 28.29 -6.60 41.02
CA ARG A 16 27.66 -6.63 42.36
C ARG A 16 27.77 -5.32 43.14
N GLN A 17 28.75 -4.47 42.79
CA GLN A 17 29.13 -3.31 43.60
C GLN A 17 28.88 -1.98 42.89
N LEU A 18 28.85 -1.98 41.55
CA LEU A 18 28.66 -0.77 40.77
C LEU A 18 27.24 -0.24 40.99
N LYS A 19 27.17 1.03 41.42
CA LYS A 19 25.94 1.80 41.46
C LYS A 19 25.99 2.87 40.38
N VAL A 20 24.88 3.04 39.68
CA VAL A 20 24.71 4.05 38.64
C VAL A 20 23.44 4.84 38.92
N ALA A 21 23.41 6.10 38.47
CA ALA A 21 22.20 6.89 38.60
C ALA A 21 21.06 6.29 37.75
N ASN A 22 19.87 6.19 38.32
CA ASN A 22 18.62 5.89 37.60
C ASN A 22 18.06 7.16 36.93
N GLN A 23 16.92 7.07 36.25
CA GLN A 23 16.29 8.22 35.60
C GLN A 23 16.04 9.44 36.53
N ASP A 24 15.79 9.21 37.82
CA ASP A 24 15.51 10.25 38.81
C ASP A 24 16.78 10.81 39.48
N GLY A 25 17.96 10.37 39.03
CA GLY A 25 19.25 10.79 39.58
C GLY A 25 19.67 10.08 40.87
N THR A 26 18.91 9.06 41.32
CA THR A 26 19.26 8.25 42.50
C THR A 26 20.19 7.09 42.12
N PHE A 27 21.15 6.74 42.99
CA PHE A 27 22.13 5.70 42.68
C PHE A 27 21.67 4.31 43.14
N GLN A 28 21.31 3.45 42.20
CA GLN A 28 20.92 2.05 42.46
C GLN A 28 21.96 1.07 41.90
N ARG A 29 21.88 -0.20 42.31
CA ARG A 29 22.83 -1.21 41.80
C ARG A 29 22.52 -1.52 40.36
N LEU A 30 23.58 -1.75 39.60
CA LEU A 30 23.52 -1.99 38.17
C LEU A 30 22.55 -3.13 37.75
N LYS A 31 22.47 -4.20 38.54
CA LYS A 31 21.59 -5.36 38.29
C LYS A 31 20.10 -5.11 38.58
N GLU A 32 19.78 -4.02 39.28
CA GLU A 32 18.41 -3.64 39.67
C GLU A 32 17.78 -2.72 38.61
N LEU A 33 18.57 -2.25 37.63
CA LEU A 33 18.16 -1.29 36.63
C LEU A 33 18.17 -1.91 35.23
N TRP A 34 17.20 -1.48 34.42
CA TRP A 34 17.15 -1.76 32.99
C TRP A 34 18.04 -0.79 32.19
N CYS A 35 18.61 -1.22 31.06
CA CYS A 35 19.39 -0.36 30.17
C CYS A 35 18.76 -0.31 28.76
N PRO A 36 17.62 0.41 28.58
CA PRO A 36 16.94 0.51 27.30
C PRO A 36 17.86 1.05 26.21
N GLN A 37 17.56 0.79 24.94
CA GLN A 37 17.92 1.73 23.88
C GLN A 37 16.89 2.86 23.82
N GLU A 38 17.26 4.03 23.32
CA GLU A 38 16.33 5.17 23.14
C GLU A 38 15.10 4.76 22.30
N ALA A 39 15.32 3.86 21.33
CA ALA A 39 14.27 3.19 20.57
C ALA A 39 13.18 2.55 21.41
N HIS A 40 13.55 1.90 22.51
CA HIS A 40 12.63 1.16 23.34
C HIS A 40 11.86 2.09 24.27
N LEU A 41 12.50 3.17 24.73
CA LEU A 41 11.87 4.14 25.62
C LEU A 41 10.70 4.82 24.93
N ASP A 42 10.86 5.31 23.70
CA ASP A 42 9.77 6.01 23.01
C ASP A 42 8.53 5.13 22.81
N PHE A 43 8.70 3.83 22.57
CA PHE A 43 7.58 2.90 22.48
C PHE A 43 6.96 2.62 23.85
N LEU A 44 7.79 2.36 24.86
CA LEU A 44 7.30 2.06 26.20
C LEU A 44 6.65 3.28 26.87
N GLU A 45 7.13 4.50 26.65
CA GLU A 45 6.52 5.73 27.17
C GLU A 45 5.16 6.00 26.55
N ARG A 46 4.97 5.64 25.28
CA ARG A 46 3.67 5.76 24.60
C ARG A 46 2.67 4.70 25.05
N CYS A 47 3.17 3.58 25.55
CA CYS A 47 2.35 2.41 25.80
C CYS A 47 2.12 2.19 27.30
N MET A 48 3.05 2.59 28.18
CA MET A 48 3.00 2.38 29.62
C MET A 48 2.89 3.70 30.41
N ASP A 49 1.99 3.73 31.39
CA ASP A 49 1.83 4.85 32.33
C ASP A 49 3.07 5.06 33.23
N SER A 50 3.81 3.98 33.51
CA SER A 50 5.02 4.01 34.32
C SER A 50 5.98 2.93 33.84
N ILE A 51 7.13 3.35 33.32
CA ILE A 51 8.20 2.44 32.91
C ILE A 51 9.05 1.99 34.10
N PRO A 52 9.59 0.75 34.11
CA PRO A 52 10.49 0.29 35.15
C PRO A 52 11.73 1.17 35.27
N ASP A 53 12.30 1.25 36.48
CA ASP A 53 13.53 1.99 36.73
C ASP A 53 14.66 1.55 35.78
N PHE A 54 15.22 2.54 35.08
CA PHE A 54 16.29 2.35 34.12
C PHE A 54 17.46 3.28 34.41
N ILE A 55 18.61 2.92 33.85
CA ILE A 55 19.85 3.67 33.97
C ILE A 55 19.68 5.05 33.32
N SER A 56 20.09 6.10 34.03
CA SER A 56 20.01 7.49 33.55
C SER A 56 20.56 7.65 32.13
N LEU A 57 19.85 8.40 31.30
CA LEU A 57 20.27 8.74 29.94
C LEU A 57 21.60 9.52 29.89
N VAL A 58 22.06 10.05 31.02
CA VAL A 58 23.39 10.68 31.13
C VAL A 58 24.53 9.70 30.82
N TYR A 59 24.30 8.39 30.96
CA TYR A 59 25.28 7.36 30.65
C TYR A 59 25.28 6.88 29.20
N ARG A 60 24.56 7.56 28.29
CA ARG A 60 24.49 7.22 26.86
C ARG A 60 25.83 7.45 26.18
N HIS A 61 26.65 6.39 26.13
CA HIS A 61 27.92 6.40 25.44
C HIS A 61 28.28 4.96 25.00
N PRO A 62 28.69 4.72 23.74
CA PRO A 62 28.95 3.37 23.22
C PRO A 62 29.94 2.55 24.07
N ALA A 63 30.95 3.19 24.64
CA ALA A 63 31.92 2.54 25.53
C ALA A 63 31.32 2.11 26.89
N ILE A 64 30.29 2.82 27.37
CA ILE A 64 29.56 2.49 28.61
C ILE A 64 28.53 1.39 28.33
N ASP A 65 27.84 1.45 27.19
CA ASP A 65 26.93 0.37 26.77
C ASP A 65 27.67 -0.97 26.63
N ALA A 66 28.87 -0.96 26.04
CA ALA A 66 29.73 -2.14 25.96
C ALA A 66 30.18 -2.67 27.33
N LEU A 67 30.36 -1.78 28.31
CA LEU A 67 30.68 -2.14 29.71
C LEU A 67 29.47 -2.78 30.39
N PHE A 68 28.28 -2.21 30.21
CA PHE A 68 27.01 -2.68 30.75
C PHE A 68 26.60 -4.04 30.19
N ASP A 69 26.73 -4.20 28.88
CA ASP A 69 26.55 -5.47 28.19
C ASP A 69 27.59 -6.52 28.66
N ALA A 70 28.86 -6.15 28.80
CA ALA A 70 29.87 -7.04 29.39
C ALA A 70 29.62 -7.36 30.88
N ALA A 71 28.85 -6.53 31.59
CA ALA A 71 28.41 -6.76 32.97
C ALA A 71 27.14 -7.64 33.07
N GLY A 72 26.55 -8.03 31.93
CA GLY A 72 25.39 -8.91 31.86
C GLY A 72 24.05 -8.23 32.14
N ILE A 73 23.94 -6.92 31.89
CA ILE A 73 22.68 -6.18 32.03
C ILE A 73 21.81 -6.40 30.78
N HIS A 74 20.50 -6.50 30.99
CA HIS A 74 19.54 -6.68 29.92
C HIS A 74 19.18 -5.35 29.24
N MET A 75 19.25 -5.32 27.90
CA MET A 75 18.79 -4.19 27.08
C MET A 75 17.28 -4.18 26.86
N TYR A 76 16.62 -5.28 27.22
CA TYR A 76 15.18 -5.51 27.11
C TYR A 76 14.61 -5.82 28.48
N LEU A 77 13.29 -5.70 28.62
CA LEU A 77 12.61 -6.22 29.80
C LEU A 77 12.81 -7.74 29.86
N THR A 78 12.98 -8.24 31.07
CA THR A 78 13.14 -9.68 31.32
C THR A 78 11.84 -10.43 31.04
N LEU A 79 11.91 -11.74 30.82
CA LEU A 79 10.70 -12.56 30.64
C LEU A 79 9.72 -12.42 31.83
N GLU A 80 10.24 -12.32 33.06
CA GLU A 80 9.45 -12.10 34.28
C GLU A 80 8.73 -10.74 34.30
N GLN A 81 9.27 -9.73 33.60
CA GLN A 81 8.64 -8.43 33.44
C GLN A 81 7.71 -8.37 32.22
N LEU A 82 8.04 -9.09 31.15
CA LEU A 82 7.25 -9.13 29.91
C LEU A 82 5.94 -9.91 30.08
N GLU A 83 5.92 -11.04 30.79
CA GLU A 83 4.71 -11.88 30.90
C GLU A 83 3.53 -11.17 31.60
N PRO A 84 3.72 -10.47 32.75
CA PRO A 84 2.64 -9.72 33.38
C PRO A 84 2.20 -8.51 32.55
N LEU A 85 3.14 -7.83 31.89
CA LEU A 85 2.82 -6.74 30.97
C LEU A 85 1.97 -7.29 29.83
N PHE A 86 2.44 -8.29 29.11
CA PHE A 86 1.69 -8.88 28.01
C PHE A 86 0.29 -9.38 28.42
N THR A 87 0.14 -9.93 29.63
CA THR A 87 -1.16 -10.35 30.18
C THR A 87 -2.09 -9.16 30.48
N ARG A 88 -1.57 -8.06 31.06
CA ARG A 88 -2.33 -6.81 31.25
C ARG A 88 -2.85 -6.28 29.91
N TRP A 89 -2.06 -6.44 28.86
CA TRP A 89 -2.32 -5.91 27.52
C TRP A 89 -3.24 -6.77 26.65
N GLU A 90 -3.48 -8.02 27.01
CA GLU A 90 -4.57 -8.83 26.45
C GLU A 90 -5.91 -8.61 27.18
N GLY A 91 -5.88 -7.98 28.36
CA GLY A 91 -7.03 -7.76 29.23
C GLY A 91 -7.74 -6.41 29.02
N GLU A 92 -8.69 -6.11 29.90
CA GLU A 92 -9.47 -4.86 29.88
C GLU A 92 -8.61 -3.59 30.10
N ASP A 93 -7.37 -3.76 30.58
CA ASP A 93 -6.40 -2.71 30.88
C ASP A 93 -5.47 -2.35 29.71
N ALA A 94 -5.68 -2.92 28.51
CA ALA A 94 -4.96 -2.53 27.30
C ALA A 94 -5.27 -1.05 26.95
N PRO A 95 -4.30 -0.28 26.40
CA PRO A 95 -4.61 1.06 25.92
C PRO A 95 -5.74 1.03 24.92
N GLN A 96 -6.59 2.04 25.00
CA GLN A 96 -7.74 2.16 24.10
C GLN A 96 -7.34 2.80 22.76
N ASP A 97 -6.19 3.48 22.71
CA ASP A 97 -5.68 4.11 21.50
C ASP A 97 -4.82 3.13 20.67
N ILE A 98 -4.92 3.29 19.35
CA ILE A 98 -4.19 2.47 18.39
C ILE A 98 -2.68 2.67 18.49
N GLU A 99 -2.22 3.88 18.79
CA GLU A 99 -0.79 4.22 18.85
C GLU A 99 -0.07 3.47 19.99
N GLY A 100 -0.68 3.41 21.18
CA GLY A 100 -0.17 2.64 22.32
C GLY A 100 -0.11 1.14 22.03
N ARG A 101 -1.13 0.56 21.38
CA ARG A 101 -1.14 -0.86 20.97
C ARG A 101 -0.07 -1.17 19.95
N VAL A 102 0.09 -0.32 18.94
CA VAL A 102 1.13 -0.43 17.91
C VAL A 102 2.51 -0.29 18.54
N ALA A 103 2.70 0.65 19.47
CA ALA A 103 3.96 0.85 20.17
C ALA A 103 4.37 -0.39 20.99
N PHE A 104 3.44 -0.98 21.74
CA PHE A 104 3.71 -2.21 22.50
C PHE A 104 4.02 -3.39 21.59
N ALA A 105 3.22 -3.62 20.54
CA ALA A 105 3.47 -4.68 19.58
C ALA A 105 4.83 -4.50 18.87
N THR A 106 5.19 -3.26 18.53
CA THR A 106 6.49 -2.94 17.92
C THR A 106 7.64 -3.22 18.88
N TYR A 107 7.53 -2.79 20.13
CA TYR A 107 8.51 -3.08 21.17
C TYR A 107 8.71 -4.59 21.37
N LEU A 108 7.62 -5.34 21.45
CA LEU A 108 7.70 -6.78 21.65
C LEU A 108 8.29 -7.51 20.43
N ALA A 109 7.89 -7.11 19.23
CA ALA A 109 8.47 -7.64 18.01
C ALA A 109 9.99 -7.43 17.98
N MET A 110 10.47 -6.25 18.37
CA MET A 110 11.91 -5.98 18.51
C MET A 110 12.59 -6.87 19.57
N CYS A 111 11.94 -7.10 20.72
CA CYS A 111 12.47 -8.03 21.73
C CYS A 111 12.61 -9.46 21.19
N VAL A 112 11.62 -9.93 20.42
CA VAL A 112 11.59 -11.27 19.85
C VAL A 112 12.62 -11.43 18.74
N GLU A 113 12.86 -10.38 17.96
CA GLU A 113 13.89 -10.35 16.92
C GLU A 113 15.29 -10.62 17.51
N ASP A 114 15.59 -9.98 18.64
CA ASP A 114 16.87 -10.15 19.32
C ASP A 114 16.93 -11.43 20.19
N ASN A 115 15.76 -11.96 20.60
CA ASN A 115 15.64 -13.23 21.31
C ASN A 115 14.44 -14.05 20.84
N HIS A 116 14.65 -14.82 19.78
CA HIS A 116 13.60 -15.62 19.14
C HIS A 116 12.98 -16.69 20.06
N ALA A 117 13.65 -17.06 21.17
CA ALA A 117 13.06 -17.98 22.16
C ALA A 117 11.81 -17.39 22.83
N LEU A 118 11.64 -16.05 22.81
CA LEU A 118 10.46 -15.37 23.34
C LEU A 118 9.17 -15.75 22.60
N VAL A 119 9.22 -16.14 21.31
CA VAL A 119 8.03 -16.64 20.58
C VAL A 119 7.38 -17.79 21.32
N HIS A 120 8.20 -18.76 21.77
CA HIS A 120 7.74 -19.93 22.49
C HIS A 120 7.48 -19.63 23.97
N ALA A 121 8.35 -18.85 24.62
CA ALA A 121 8.22 -18.54 26.03
C ALA A 121 6.93 -17.77 26.35
N LEU A 122 6.57 -16.79 25.51
CA LEU A 122 5.37 -15.96 25.66
C LEU A 122 4.14 -16.49 24.88
N LYS A 123 4.29 -17.62 24.15
CA LYS A 123 3.25 -18.23 23.30
C LYS A 123 2.65 -17.26 22.27
N LEU A 124 3.49 -16.49 21.59
CA LEU A 124 3.06 -15.38 20.72
C LEU A 124 2.27 -15.80 19.48
N ARG A 125 2.31 -17.08 19.09
CA ARG A 125 1.51 -17.61 17.97
C ARG A 125 0.02 -17.73 18.31
N ASP A 126 -0.28 -18.05 19.56
CA ASP A 126 -1.62 -18.42 20.02
C ASP A 126 -2.35 -17.26 20.72
N ARG A 127 -1.67 -16.13 20.86
CA ARG A 127 -2.09 -14.97 21.66
C ARG A 127 -2.44 -13.78 20.78
N ALA A 128 -3.37 -12.95 21.24
CA ALA A 128 -3.86 -11.82 20.47
C ALA A 128 -3.11 -10.55 20.88
N TRP A 129 -2.08 -10.19 20.12
CA TRP A 129 -1.19 -9.08 20.46
C TRP A 129 -0.81 -8.20 19.30
N ILE A 130 -1.21 -8.57 18.09
CA ILE A 130 -0.90 -7.84 16.87
C ILE A 130 -2.10 -6.95 16.55
N PRO A 131 -1.98 -5.61 16.68
CA PRO A 131 -3.03 -4.73 16.23
C PRO A 131 -3.18 -4.85 14.71
N ASN A 132 -4.41 -5.00 14.24
CA ASN A 132 -4.74 -4.78 12.83
C ASN A 132 -4.80 -3.27 12.52
N GLY A 133 -4.99 -2.89 11.26
CA GLY A 133 -5.07 -1.49 10.86
C GLY A 133 -6.27 -0.71 11.41
N GLU A 134 -7.21 -1.38 12.10
CA GLU A 134 -8.29 -0.73 12.88
C GLU A 134 -7.94 -0.61 14.39
N GLY A 135 -6.77 -1.13 14.80
CA GLY A 135 -6.31 -1.15 16.18
C GLY A 135 -6.87 -2.30 17.02
N THR A 136 -7.61 -3.25 16.42
CA THR A 136 -8.08 -4.45 17.11
C THR A 136 -6.93 -5.45 17.26
N GLN A 137 -6.73 -5.97 18.47
CA GLN A 137 -5.70 -6.98 18.72
C GLN A 137 -6.13 -8.33 18.14
N CYS A 138 -5.25 -8.91 17.33
CA CYS A 138 -5.46 -10.18 16.66
C CYS A 138 -4.31 -11.13 16.94
N ARG A 139 -4.60 -12.43 16.79
CA ARG A 139 -3.57 -13.45 16.68
C ARG A 139 -2.87 -13.32 15.33
N PRO A 140 -1.58 -13.66 15.20
CA PRO A 140 -0.91 -13.65 13.90
C PRO A 140 -1.65 -14.47 12.84
N SER A 141 -2.15 -15.66 13.18
CA SER A 141 -2.89 -16.55 12.27
C SER A 141 -4.28 -16.06 11.84
N ALA A 142 -4.76 -14.98 12.46
CA ALA A 142 -6.01 -14.32 12.08
C ALA A 142 -5.78 -13.20 11.05
N LEU A 143 -4.53 -12.80 10.82
CA LEU A 143 -4.16 -11.72 9.91
C LEU A 143 -3.39 -12.27 8.72
N TYR A 144 -3.61 -11.65 7.57
CA TYR A 144 -2.75 -11.86 6.42
C TYR A 144 -1.52 -10.97 6.51
N TRP A 145 -0.34 -11.53 6.25
CA TRP A 145 0.84 -10.67 6.14
C TRP A 145 0.69 -9.79 4.88
N PRO A 146 0.96 -8.47 4.96
CA PRO A 146 0.78 -7.58 3.82
C PRO A 146 1.66 -8.05 2.65
N ASN A 147 0.98 -8.50 1.60
CA ASN A 147 1.57 -8.94 0.35
C ASN A 147 0.72 -8.33 -0.77
N PRO A 148 1.33 -7.79 -1.85
CA PRO A 148 0.59 -7.22 -2.96
C PRO A 148 -0.51 -8.12 -3.54
N ILE A 149 -0.33 -9.45 -3.58
CA ILE A 149 -1.38 -10.40 -4.01
C ILE A 149 -2.57 -10.35 -3.07
N VAL A 150 -2.29 -10.43 -1.77
CA VAL A 150 -3.35 -10.46 -0.77
C VAL A 150 -4.10 -9.13 -0.78
N LYS A 151 -3.39 -7.99 -0.88
CA LYS A 151 -4.03 -6.67 -1.01
C LYS A 151 -4.82 -6.52 -2.31
N MET A 152 -4.30 -7.05 -3.42
CA MET A 152 -4.99 -7.03 -4.71
C MET A 152 -6.32 -7.82 -4.66
N VAL A 153 -6.33 -8.95 -3.96
CA VAL A 153 -7.49 -9.86 -3.91
C VAL A 153 -8.46 -9.51 -2.78
N LEU A 154 -7.94 -9.18 -1.59
CA LEU A 154 -8.73 -8.87 -0.40
C LEU A 154 -9.00 -7.37 -0.19
N GLY A 155 -8.44 -6.51 -1.05
CA GLY A 155 -8.45 -5.07 -0.88
C GLY A 155 -7.54 -4.58 0.25
N GLU A 156 -7.60 -3.29 0.56
CA GLU A 156 -6.83 -2.65 1.64
C GLU A 156 -7.60 -2.61 2.97
N GLN A 157 -8.39 -3.63 3.29
CA GLN A 157 -9.20 -3.62 4.50
C GLN A 157 -8.33 -3.63 5.76
N PRO A 158 -8.33 -2.57 6.58
CA PRO A 158 -7.42 -2.48 7.70
C PRO A 158 -7.63 -3.62 8.71
N ALA A 159 -8.83 -4.20 8.78
CA ALA A 159 -9.16 -5.30 9.67
C ALA A 159 -8.37 -6.61 9.42
N LEU A 160 -7.97 -6.88 8.17
CA LEU A 160 -7.38 -8.15 7.73
C LEU A 160 -5.86 -8.19 7.80
N PHE A 161 -5.24 -7.02 7.91
CA PHE A 161 -3.78 -6.86 7.91
C PHE A 161 -3.30 -6.32 9.25
N PRO A 162 -2.07 -6.65 9.68
CA PRO A 162 -1.40 -5.94 10.76
C PRO A 162 -1.37 -4.45 10.47
N ASP A 163 -1.35 -3.63 11.53
CA ASP A 163 -1.19 -2.19 11.39
C ASP A 163 0.02 -1.86 10.49
N PRO A 164 -0.11 -0.91 9.53
CA PRO A 164 0.97 -0.58 8.60
C PRO A 164 2.27 -0.23 9.33
N THR A 165 2.21 0.54 10.41
CA THR A 165 3.38 0.91 11.22
C THR A 165 4.09 -0.32 11.74
N LEU A 166 3.34 -1.32 12.21
CA LEU A 166 3.89 -2.59 12.66
C LEU A 166 4.48 -3.38 11.49
N SER A 167 3.75 -3.55 10.39
CA SER A 167 4.25 -4.32 9.23
C SER A 167 5.50 -3.71 8.57
N TYR A 168 5.67 -2.38 8.64
CA TYR A 168 6.87 -1.68 8.18
C TYR A 168 8.02 -1.70 9.19
N THR A 169 7.73 -1.89 10.48
CA THR A 169 8.76 -1.86 11.55
C THR A 169 9.20 -3.27 11.96
N VAL A 170 8.32 -4.26 11.84
CA VAL A 170 8.54 -5.65 12.22
C VAL A 170 9.13 -6.44 11.06
N LEU A 171 10.27 -7.07 11.29
CA LEU A 171 11.02 -7.77 10.26
C LEU A 171 10.38 -9.07 9.78
N THR A 172 10.70 -9.38 8.53
CA THR A 172 10.31 -10.58 7.77
C THR A 172 10.68 -11.91 8.44
N GLN A 173 11.61 -11.92 9.40
CA GLN A 173 11.95 -13.14 10.19
C GLN A 173 10.84 -13.49 11.19
N LEU A 174 10.14 -12.49 11.74
CA LEU A 174 9.01 -12.70 12.63
C LEU A 174 7.80 -13.28 11.89
N GLN A 175 7.61 -12.90 10.62
CA GLN A 175 6.56 -13.45 9.75
C GLN A 175 6.60 -14.98 9.71
N GLU A 176 7.76 -15.56 9.38
CA GLU A 176 7.96 -17.01 9.28
C GLU A 176 7.74 -17.69 10.64
N SER A 177 8.12 -17.00 11.72
CA SER A 177 8.04 -17.54 13.08
C SER A 177 6.66 -17.47 13.72
N LEU A 178 5.79 -16.54 13.29
CA LEU A 178 4.51 -16.23 13.93
C LEU A 178 3.30 -16.84 13.22
N SER A 179 3.48 -17.46 12.05
CA SER A 179 2.41 -18.18 11.33
C SER A 179 1.25 -17.27 10.89
N PHE A 180 1.57 -16.09 10.36
CA PHE A 180 0.59 -15.26 9.63
C PHE A 180 0.09 -15.98 8.38
N ARG A 181 -1.15 -15.67 7.99
CA ARG A 181 -1.69 -16.19 6.73
C ARG A 181 -0.91 -15.64 5.54
N GLN A 182 -0.55 -16.53 4.64
CA GLN A 182 0.16 -16.22 3.40
C GLN A 182 -0.81 -16.14 2.21
N SER A 183 -0.29 -15.77 1.04
CA SER A 183 -1.10 -15.60 -0.17
C SER A 183 -1.74 -16.89 -0.69
N ASP A 184 -1.14 -18.05 -0.41
CA ASP A 184 -1.65 -19.38 -0.74
C ASP A 184 -2.75 -19.86 0.23
N GLU A 185 -2.90 -19.19 1.38
CA GLU A 185 -3.97 -19.45 2.35
C GLU A 185 -5.21 -18.56 2.11
N VAL A 186 -5.20 -17.72 1.07
CA VAL A 186 -6.36 -16.91 0.68
C VAL A 186 -7.48 -17.83 0.19
N THR A 187 -8.57 -17.87 0.94
CA THR A 187 -9.74 -18.71 0.60
C THR A 187 -10.72 -17.94 -0.29
N LEU A 188 -11.41 -18.64 -1.20
CA LEU A 188 -12.42 -18.01 -2.06
C LEU A 188 -13.52 -17.29 -1.25
N GLU A 189 -13.88 -17.82 -0.08
CA GLU A 189 -14.85 -17.20 0.81
C GLU A 189 -14.37 -15.84 1.34
N ASP A 190 -13.10 -15.73 1.76
CA ASP A 190 -12.52 -14.48 2.25
C ASP A 190 -12.55 -13.40 1.16
N VAL A 191 -12.30 -13.80 -0.09
CA VAL A 191 -12.32 -12.91 -1.25
C VAL A 191 -13.73 -12.44 -1.58
N LEU A 192 -14.72 -13.33 -1.56
CA LEU A 192 -16.09 -12.99 -1.92
C LEU A 192 -16.76 -12.08 -0.90
N LYS A 193 -16.36 -12.15 0.37
CA LYS A 193 -16.78 -11.17 1.40
C LYS A 193 -16.34 -9.75 1.08
N GLN A 194 -15.33 -9.57 0.23
CA GLN A 194 -14.79 -8.25 -0.11
C GLN A 194 -15.50 -7.59 -1.28
N ILE A 195 -16.23 -8.34 -2.08
CA ILE A 195 -17.01 -7.77 -3.18
C ILE A 195 -18.23 -7.08 -2.53
N PRO A 196 -18.35 -5.75 -2.63
CA PRO A 196 -19.50 -5.05 -2.08
C PRO A 196 -20.79 -5.62 -2.70
N SER A 197 -21.83 -5.77 -1.87
CA SER A 197 -23.10 -6.31 -2.35
C SER A 197 -23.64 -5.48 -3.51
N GLY A 198 -23.78 -6.08 -4.69
CA GLY A 198 -24.27 -5.40 -5.89
C GLY A 198 -23.19 -4.81 -6.80
N GLU A 199 -21.91 -5.07 -6.54
CA GLU A 199 -20.80 -4.67 -7.41
C GLU A 199 -20.19 -5.86 -8.19
N PRO A 200 -19.62 -5.61 -9.38
CA PRO A 200 -18.95 -6.64 -10.16
C PRO A 200 -17.59 -7.03 -9.57
N ALA A 201 -17.21 -8.29 -9.78
CA ALA A 201 -15.88 -8.79 -9.46
C ALA A 201 -14.82 -7.95 -10.19
N PRO A 202 -13.84 -7.38 -9.46
CA PRO A 202 -12.71 -6.68 -10.07
C PRO A 202 -11.96 -7.59 -11.05
N ARG A 203 -11.36 -6.99 -12.10
CA ARG A 203 -10.58 -7.78 -13.08
C ARG A 203 -9.41 -8.52 -12.45
N ASP A 204 -8.76 -7.91 -11.46
CA ASP A 204 -7.62 -8.51 -10.76
C ASP A 204 -8.03 -9.77 -9.99
N LEU A 205 -9.27 -9.79 -9.46
CA LEU A 205 -9.87 -10.96 -8.86
C LEU A 205 -10.12 -12.06 -9.90
N LEU A 206 -10.70 -11.72 -11.05
CA LEU A 206 -10.94 -12.69 -12.13
C LEU A 206 -9.63 -13.31 -12.63
N GLU A 207 -8.57 -12.50 -12.74
CA GLU A 207 -7.22 -12.96 -13.08
C GLU A 207 -6.64 -13.88 -12.01
N TRP A 208 -6.81 -13.54 -10.73
CA TRP A 208 -6.39 -14.40 -9.63
C TRP A 208 -7.14 -15.76 -9.63
N LEU A 209 -8.44 -15.78 -9.88
CA LEU A 209 -9.23 -17.02 -9.99
C LEU A 209 -8.73 -17.92 -11.13
N GLU A 210 -8.48 -17.33 -12.30
CA GLU A 210 -7.94 -18.05 -13.47
C GLU A 210 -6.57 -18.66 -13.14
N LYS A 211 -5.65 -17.87 -12.55
CA LYS A 211 -4.31 -18.33 -12.14
C LYS A 211 -4.37 -19.42 -11.09
N SER A 212 -5.20 -19.25 -10.06
CA SER A 212 -5.35 -20.21 -8.96
C SER A 212 -5.90 -21.56 -9.44
N LEU A 213 -6.82 -21.54 -10.41
CA LEU A 213 -7.32 -22.76 -11.07
C LEU A 213 -6.27 -23.42 -11.98
N LEU A 214 -5.42 -22.64 -12.66
CA LEU A 214 -4.31 -23.16 -13.47
C LEU A 214 -3.23 -23.81 -12.60
N GLN A 215 -2.92 -23.19 -11.46
CA GLN A 215 -1.93 -23.67 -10.49
C GLN A 215 -2.47 -24.77 -9.55
N LYS A 216 -3.76 -25.12 -9.66
CA LYS A 216 -4.46 -26.10 -8.82
C LYS A 216 -4.50 -25.74 -7.32
N GLN A 217 -4.43 -24.45 -7.01
CA GLN A 217 -4.64 -23.93 -5.65
C GLN A 217 -6.13 -23.91 -5.30
N LEU A 218 -6.99 -23.60 -6.28
CA LEU A 218 -8.44 -23.73 -6.18
C LEU A 218 -8.94 -24.92 -6.98
N THR A 219 -9.98 -25.56 -6.46
CA THR A 219 -10.66 -26.64 -7.20
C THR A 219 -11.83 -26.09 -8.02
N PRO A 220 -12.15 -26.68 -9.19
CA PRO A 220 -13.34 -26.31 -9.94
C PRO A 220 -14.65 -26.49 -9.14
N GLN A 221 -14.67 -27.37 -8.14
CA GLN A 221 -15.84 -27.60 -7.30
C GLN A 221 -16.06 -26.42 -6.35
N GLU A 222 -15.03 -26.01 -5.63
CA GLU A 222 -15.04 -24.88 -4.72
C GLU A 222 -15.49 -23.59 -5.43
N VAL A 223 -14.93 -23.31 -6.61
CA VAL A 223 -15.34 -22.14 -7.42
C VAL A 223 -16.82 -22.19 -7.78
N ARG A 224 -17.37 -23.38 -8.11
CA ARG A 224 -18.80 -23.54 -8.40
C ARG A 224 -19.68 -23.36 -7.18
N GLU A 225 -19.29 -23.94 -6.04
CA GLU A 225 -20.07 -23.88 -4.80
C GLU A 225 -20.34 -22.43 -4.37
N HIS A 226 -19.37 -21.54 -4.58
CA HIS A 226 -19.52 -20.14 -4.20
C HIS A 226 -20.04 -19.23 -5.34
N LEU A 227 -19.58 -19.39 -6.58
CA LEU A 227 -19.88 -18.44 -7.67
C LEU A 227 -21.12 -18.81 -8.51
N LEU A 228 -21.69 -20.01 -8.36
CA LEU A 228 -22.90 -20.39 -9.12
C LEU A 228 -24.10 -19.51 -8.79
N THR A 229 -24.21 -19.05 -7.55
CA THR A 229 -25.35 -18.26 -7.06
C THR A 229 -24.97 -16.85 -6.63
N PHE A 230 -23.68 -16.54 -6.47
CA PHE A 230 -23.22 -15.21 -6.07
C PHE A 230 -23.17 -14.27 -7.28
N PRO A 231 -23.95 -13.18 -7.31
CA PRO A 231 -23.98 -12.27 -8.44
C PRO A 231 -22.74 -11.36 -8.42
N CYS A 232 -21.77 -11.64 -9.30
CA CYS A 232 -20.53 -10.87 -9.39
C CYS A 232 -19.99 -10.68 -10.80
N PHE A 233 -20.69 -11.17 -11.84
CA PHE A 233 -20.22 -11.07 -13.22
C PHE A 233 -21.08 -10.07 -14.00
N LEU A 234 -20.46 -9.20 -14.81
CA LEU A 234 -21.21 -8.38 -15.75
C LEU A 234 -21.45 -9.17 -17.04
N ASP A 235 -22.69 -9.18 -17.48
CA ASP A 235 -23.07 -9.65 -18.81
C ASP A 235 -22.76 -8.59 -19.90
N GLU A 236 -23.12 -8.89 -21.14
CA GLU A 236 -22.98 -8.00 -22.30
C GLU A 236 -23.79 -6.70 -22.21
N ASP A 237 -24.89 -6.71 -21.45
CA ASP A 237 -25.76 -5.57 -21.21
C ASP A 237 -25.34 -4.77 -19.96
N GLY A 238 -24.30 -5.22 -19.25
CA GLY A 238 -23.78 -4.59 -18.03
C GLY A 238 -24.59 -4.92 -16.78
N LEU A 239 -25.41 -5.98 -16.79
CA LEU A 239 -26.16 -6.46 -15.64
C LEU A 239 -25.31 -7.43 -14.80
N LEU A 240 -25.43 -7.31 -13.48
CA LEU A 240 -24.73 -8.18 -12.54
C LEU A 240 -25.45 -9.52 -12.40
N ARG A 241 -24.77 -10.61 -12.74
CA ARG A 241 -25.30 -11.97 -12.75
C ARG A 241 -24.45 -12.97 -11.98
N PRO A 242 -25.07 -14.02 -11.41
CA PRO A 242 -24.37 -15.20 -10.95
C PRO A 242 -23.99 -16.12 -12.11
N ALA A 243 -23.00 -17.00 -11.92
CA ALA A 243 -22.48 -17.82 -13.01
C ALA A 243 -23.52 -18.77 -13.64
N ARG A 244 -24.55 -19.20 -12.89
CA ARG A 244 -25.64 -20.06 -13.41
C ARG A 244 -26.49 -19.37 -14.51
N GLU A 245 -26.47 -18.04 -14.55
CA GLU A 245 -27.22 -17.22 -15.52
C GLU A 245 -26.34 -16.80 -16.71
N LEU A 246 -25.11 -17.31 -16.81
CA LEU A 246 -24.14 -16.88 -17.81
C LEU A 246 -23.81 -17.93 -18.86
N LEU A 247 -23.48 -17.45 -20.05
CA LEU A 247 -23.08 -18.22 -21.23
C LEU A 247 -21.74 -17.71 -21.78
N ARG A 248 -21.04 -18.53 -22.57
CA ARG A 248 -19.76 -18.16 -23.23
C ARG A 248 -19.91 -17.61 -24.64
N GLY A 249 -21.05 -17.84 -25.29
CA GLY A 249 -21.28 -17.49 -26.68
C GLY A 249 -22.71 -17.00 -26.92
N GLU A 250 -22.96 -16.40 -28.08
CA GLU A 250 -24.26 -15.82 -28.43
C GLU A 250 -25.36 -16.90 -28.40
N ALA A 251 -26.28 -16.78 -27.44
CA ALA A 251 -27.52 -17.53 -27.39
C ALA A 251 -28.72 -16.63 -27.01
N TYR A 252 -28.57 -15.32 -27.18
CA TYR A 252 -29.54 -14.27 -26.80
C TYR A 252 -30.97 -14.56 -27.28
N MET A 253 -31.13 -15.33 -28.36
CA MET A 253 -32.44 -15.68 -28.94
C MET A 253 -33.28 -16.65 -28.09
N LEU A 254 -32.68 -17.41 -27.16
CA LEU A 254 -33.41 -18.43 -26.38
C LEU A 254 -33.83 -17.95 -24.99
N PHE A 255 -33.00 -17.16 -24.30
CA PHE A 255 -33.20 -16.89 -22.87
C PHE A 255 -33.57 -15.45 -22.53
N GLY A 256 -33.53 -14.53 -23.49
CA GLY A 256 -33.87 -13.12 -23.26
C GLY A 256 -33.09 -12.51 -22.08
N ARG A 257 -33.76 -11.71 -21.24
CA ARG A 257 -33.15 -11.06 -20.07
C ARG A 257 -32.78 -11.99 -18.91
N TRP A 258 -33.10 -13.28 -19.00
CA TRP A 258 -32.91 -14.23 -17.91
C TRP A 258 -31.51 -14.85 -17.89
N ARG A 259 -30.80 -14.85 -19.02
CA ARG A 259 -29.41 -15.28 -19.10
C ARG A 259 -28.62 -14.36 -20.01
N GLY A 260 -27.38 -14.07 -19.63
CA GLY A 260 -26.47 -13.20 -20.38
C GLY A 260 -25.22 -13.93 -20.86
N VAL A 261 -24.54 -13.36 -21.83
CA VAL A 261 -23.19 -13.75 -22.25
C VAL A 261 -22.18 -13.06 -21.35
N TRP A 262 -21.26 -13.81 -20.75
CA TRP A 262 -20.13 -13.22 -20.04
C TRP A 262 -19.03 -12.82 -21.02
N PRO A 263 -18.80 -11.52 -21.31
CA PRO A 263 -17.91 -11.10 -22.38
C PRO A 263 -16.44 -11.49 -22.13
N LEU A 264 -16.07 -11.64 -20.86
CA LEU A 264 -14.70 -11.98 -20.45
C LEU A 264 -14.43 -13.50 -20.43
N ALA A 265 -15.41 -14.34 -20.80
CA ALA A 265 -15.23 -15.79 -20.82
C ALA A 265 -14.13 -16.28 -21.79
N ALA A 266 -13.76 -15.46 -22.78
CA ALA A 266 -12.64 -15.71 -23.68
C ALA A 266 -11.28 -15.36 -23.06
N GLU A 267 -11.24 -14.35 -22.19
CA GLU A 267 -10.02 -13.93 -21.47
C GLU A 267 -9.69 -14.90 -20.32
N TYR A 268 -10.70 -15.54 -19.73
CA TYR A 268 -10.57 -16.46 -18.57
C TYR A 268 -11.11 -17.89 -18.88
N PRO A 269 -10.44 -18.65 -19.77
CA PRO A 269 -10.97 -19.92 -20.26
C PRO A 269 -11.03 -21.02 -19.20
N LYS A 270 -10.11 -21.07 -18.22
CA LYS A 270 -10.11 -22.08 -17.17
C LYS A 270 -11.23 -21.83 -16.16
N LEU A 271 -11.49 -20.58 -15.82
CA LEU A 271 -12.57 -20.14 -14.96
C LEU A 271 -13.93 -20.43 -15.62
N ALA A 272 -14.12 -20.02 -16.88
CA ALA A 272 -15.34 -20.32 -17.63
C ALA A 272 -15.62 -21.84 -17.73
N ALA A 273 -14.58 -22.65 -17.96
CA ALA A 273 -14.71 -24.10 -17.97
C ALA A 273 -15.02 -24.68 -16.58
N SER A 274 -14.43 -24.12 -15.52
CA SER A 274 -14.65 -24.58 -14.14
C SER A 274 -16.08 -24.30 -13.66
N LEU A 275 -16.63 -23.15 -14.06
CA LEU A 275 -18.03 -22.76 -13.87
C LEU A 275 -19.01 -23.53 -14.76
N LYS A 276 -18.51 -24.31 -15.73
CA LYS A 276 -19.29 -25.05 -16.74
C LYS A 276 -20.19 -24.14 -17.59
N LEU A 277 -19.72 -22.94 -17.92
CA LEU A 277 -20.48 -22.02 -18.76
C LEU A 277 -20.68 -22.62 -20.16
N PRO A 278 -21.92 -22.77 -20.65
CA PRO A 278 -22.19 -23.34 -21.96
C PRO A 278 -21.67 -22.43 -23.08
N THR A 279 -21.04 -23.02 -24.11
CA THR A 279 -20.76 -22.32 -25.37
C THR A 279 -22.00 -22.26 -26.26
N THR A 280 -22.81 -23.32 -26.20
CA THR A 280 -24.14 -23.42 -26.80
C THR A 280 -25.08 -24.03 -25.77
N PRO A 281 -26.34 -23.60 -25.69
CA PRO A 281 -27.28 -24.17 -24.73
C PRO A 281 -27.54 -25.65 -25.03
N LYS A 282 -27.46 -26.50 -24.01
CA LYS A 282 -27.85 -27.91 -24.10
C LYS A 282 -29.27 -28.11 -23.60
N ALA A 283 -29.86 -29.26 -23.89
CA ALA A 283 -31.21 -29.61 -23.45
C ALA A 283 -31.41 -29.37 -21.93
N HIS A 284 -30.44 -29.79 -21.12
CA HIS A 284 -30.48 -29.56 -19.66
C HIS A 284 -30.54 -28.07 -19.26
N ASP A 285 -29.80 -27.21 -19.96
CA ASP A 285 -29.76 -25.77 -19.68
C ASP A 285 -31.12 -25.12 -19.97
N ILE A 286 -31.75 -25.52 -21.08
CA ILE A 286 -33.07 -25.05 -21.51
C ILE A 286 -34.16 -25.55 -20.55
N GLN A 287 -34.13 -26.84 -20.17
CA GLN A 287 -35.07 -27.38 -19.18
C GLN A 287 -34.99 -26.67 -17.84
N THR A 288 -33.77 -26.37 -17.37
CA THR A 288 -33.56 -25.62 -16.12
C THR A 288 -34.16 -24.22 -16.21
N TYR A 289 -33.91 -23.51 -17.32
CA TYR A 289 -34.51 -22.19 -17.58
C TYR A 289 -36.05 -22.25 -17.56
N LEU A 290 -36.64 -23.22 -18.26
CA LEU A 290 -38.10 -23.40 -18.26
C LEU A 290 -38.64 -23.63 -16.85
N HIS A 291 -37.97 -24.44 -16.02
CA HIS A 291 -38.37 -24.62 -14.62
C HIS A 291 -38.26 -23.34 -13.80
N ASP A 292 -37.21 -22.54 -13.99
CA ASP A 292 -37.03 -21.26 -13.29
C ASP A 292 -38.15 -20.27 -13.66
N VAL A 293 -38.50 -20.17 -14.95
CA VAL A 293 -39.62 -19.32 -15.41
C VAL A 293 -40.96 -19.83 -14.85
N ALA A 294 -41.18 -21.15 -14.82
CA ALA A 294 -42.39 -21.73 -14.24
C ALA A 294 -42.52 -21.38 -12.74
N HIS A 295 -41.42 -21.45 -12.01
CA HIS A 295 -41.39 -21.08 -10.60
C HIS A 295 -41.73 -19.61 -10.41
N TYR A 296 -41.12 -18.72 -11.20
CA TYR A 296 -41.39 -17.29 -11.13
C TYR A 296 -42.85 -16.95 -11.46
N ILE A 297 -43.43 -17.56 -12.49
CA ILE A 297 -44.84 -17.37 -12.86
C ILE A 297 -45.77 -17.84 -11.75
N LYS A 298 -45.43 -18.90 -10.99
CA LYS A 298 -46.24 -19.32 -9.84
C LYS A 298 -46.24 -18.30 -8.70
N GLU A 299 -45.18 -17.52 -8.56
CA GLU A 299 -45.02 -16.51 -7.51
C GLU A 299 -45.50 -15.12 -7.92
N THR A 300 -45.75 -14.89 -9.21
CA THR A 300 -46.10 -13.58 -9.79
C THR A 300 -47.33 -13.66 -10.70
N ASP A 301 -47.84 -12.50 -11.14
CA ASP A 301 -48.94 -12.48 -12.12
C ASP A 301 -48.40 -12.72 -13.53
N ALA A 302 -48.73 -13.88 -14.12
CA ALA A 302 -48.36 -14.26 -15.48
C ALA A 302 -48.74 -13.21 -16.53
N ALA A 303 -49.90 -12.54 -16.36
CA ALA A 303 -50.36 -11.50 -17.27
C ALA A 303 -49.59 -10.19 -17.10
N ALA A 304 -49.08 -9.89 -15.89
CA ALA A 304 -48.17 -8.78 -15.68
C ALA A 304 -46.80 -9.04 -16.31
N LEU A 305 -46.27 -10.25 -16.15
CA LEU A 305 -44.99 -10.65 -16.75
C LEU A 305 -45.01 -10.54 -18.27
N LEU A 306 -46.06 -11.02 -18.95
CA LEU A 306 -46.21 -10.87 -20.40
C LEU A 306 -46.36 -9.41 -20.87
N ARG A 307 -46.92 -8.52 -20.04
CA ARG A 307 -46.98 -7.09 -20.37
C ARG A 307 -45.61 -6.42 -20.26
N GLU A 308 -44.79 -6.86 -19.30
CA GLU A 308 -43.42 -6.38 -19.10
C GLU A 308 -42.43 -6.98 -20.11
N GLU A 309 -42.61 -8.24 -20.50
CA GLU A 309 -41.80 -8.97 -21.48
C GLU A 309 -42.69 -9.58 -22.59
N PRO A 310 -43.14 -8.79 -23.58
CA PRO A 310 -43.94 -9.30 -24.68
C PRO A 310 -43.24 -10.40 -25.49
N GLU A 311 -41.91 -10.36 -25.56
CA GLU A 311 -41.08 -11.31 -26.30
C GLU A 311 -40.97 -12.68 -25.61
N LEU A 312 -41.27 -12.78 -24.30
CA LEU A 312 -41.18 -14.03 -23.53
C LEU A 312 -42.05 -15.14 -24.13
N PHE A 313 -43.21 -14.77 -24.68
CA PHE A 313 -44.11 -15.74 -25.33
C PHE A 313 -43.41 -16.48 -26.49
N GLU A 314 -42.77 -15.72 -27.39
CA GLU A 314 -42.05 -16.27 -28.55
C GLU A 314 -40.75 -16.98 -28.13
N GLN A 315 -40.08 -16.49 -27.08
CA GLN A 315 -38.88 -17.11 -26.51
C GLN A 315 -39.14 -18.50 -25.95
N LEU A 316 -40.25 -18.69 -25.23
CA LEU A 316 -40.65 -19.98 -24.70
C LEU A 316 -40.97 -20.99 -25.82
N ILE A 317 -41.61 -20.54 -26.91
CA ILE A 317 -41.81 -21.37 -28.10
C ILE A 317 -40.46 -21.83 -28.66
N ARG A 318 -39.52 -20.90 -28.89
CA ARG A 318 -38.17 -21.22 -29.38
C ARG A 318 -37.40 -22.17 -28.45
N CYS A 319 -37.58 -22.05 -27.14
CA CYS A 319 -36.99 -22.98 -26.17
C CYS A 319 -37.54 -24.39 -26.34
N LEU A 320 -38.85 -24.54 -26.53
CA LEU A 320 -39.48 -25.84 -26.76
C LEU A 320 -39.05 -26.44 -28.11
N GLU A 321 -38.99 -25.62 -29.16
CA GLU A 321 -38.45 -26.01 -30.48
C GLU A 321 -36.99 -26.48 -30.38
N ALA A 322 -36.14 -25.74 -29.65
CA ALA A 322 -34.75 -26.13 -29.44
C ALA A 322 -34.61 -27.45 -28.67
N LEU A 323 -35.53 -27.76 -27.73
CA LEU A 323 -35.55 -29.08 -27.06
C LEU A 323 -35.90 -30.21 -28.02
N VAL A 324 -36.76 -29.96 -29.01
CA VAL A 324 -37.10 -30.90 -30.07
C VAL A 324 -35.89 -31.15 -30.98
N GLU A 325 -35.23 -30.08 -31.44
CA GLU A 325 -34.04 -30.17 -32.29
C GLU A 325 -32.87 -30.91 -31.61
N LEU A 326 -32.75 -30.78 -30.28
CA LEU A 326 -31.73 -31.45 -29.47
C LEU A 326 -32.09 -32.88 -29.05
N ASP A 327 -33.24 -33.42 -29.50
CA ASP A 327 -33.80 -34.71 -29.10
C ASP A 327 -33.82 -34.89 -27.57
N ALA A 328 -34.31 -33.86 -26.87
CA ALA A 328 -34.32 -33.84 -25.42
C ALA A 328 -35.30 -34.88 -24.84
N PRO A 329 -35.03 -35.41 -23.62
CA PRO A 329 -36.03 -36.17 -22.88
C PRO A 329 -37.23 -35.27 -22.51
N PRO A 330 -38.44 -35.83 -22.34
CA PRO A 330 -39.62 -35.05 -22.02
C PRO A 330 -39.44 -34.27 -20.70
N LEU A 331 -39.98 -33.05 -20.66
CA LEU A 331 -40.02 -32.22 -19.47
C LEU A 331 -40.80 -32.95 -18.36
N ARG A 332 -40.28 -32.90 -17.13
CA ARG A 332 -40.91 -33.49 -15.95
C ARG A 332 -41.14 -32.43 -14.89
N GLY A 333 -42.29 -32.46 -14.23
CA GLY A 333 -42.65 -31.44 -13.24
C GLY A 333 -43.24 -30.19 -13.90
N ALA A 334 -43.15 -29.05 -13.21
CA ALA A 334 -43.83 -27.84 -13.65
C ALA A 334 -43.02 -27.03 -14.66
N PHE A 335 -43.61 -26.63 -15.79
CA PHE A 335 -42.96 -25.80 -16.82
C PHE A 335 -43.97 -24.85 -17.48
N PRO A 336 -43.53 -23.69 -18.01
CA PRO A 336 -44.40 -22.73 -18.66
C PRO A 336 -44.78 -23.21 -20.06
N LEU A 337 -46.04 -23.05 -20.41
CA LEU A 337 -46.60 -23.24 -21.74
C LEU A 337 -47.14 -21.90 -22.27
N PRO A 338 -46.69 -21.44 -23.44
CA PRO A 338 -47.31 -20.35 -24.17
C PRO A 338 -48.62 -20.84 -24.80
N CYS A 339 -49.74 -20.31 -24.33
CA CYS A 339 -51.09 -20.71 -24.75
C CYS A 339 -51.89 -19.50 -25.27
N VAL A 340 -53.00 -19.80 -25.93
CA VAL A 340 -54.04 -18.85 -26.31
C VAL A 340 -55.31 -19.17 -25.52
N SER A 341 -55.95 -18.15 -24.95
CA SER A 341 -57.23 -18.29 -24.24
C SER A 341 -58.41 -18.39 -25.22
N GLN A 342 -59.59 -18.79 -24.72
CA GLN A 342 -60.85 -18.76 -25.48
C GLN A 342 -61.18 -17.40 -26.13
N GLU A 343 -60.67 -16.30 -25.56
CA GLU A 343 -60.85 -14.94 -26.08
C GLU A 343 -59.78 -14.53 -27.11
N GLY A 344 -58.88 -15.45 -27.49
CA GLY A 344 -57.79 -15.18 -28.43
C GLY A 344 -56.59 -14.44 -27.84
N ALA A 345 -56.52 -14.30 -26.51
CA ALA A 345 -55.43 -13.61 -25.83
C ALA A 345 -54.22 -14.54 -25.59
N ARG A 346 -53.00 -14.02 -25.79
CA ARG A 346 -51.75 -14.70 -25.43
C ARG A 346 -51.62 -14.78 -23.90
N VAL A 347 -51.43 -15.99 -23.37
CA VAL A 347 -51.32 -16.25 -21.94
C VAL A 347 -50.20 -17.26 -21.66
N LEU A 348 -49.55 -17.15 -20.49
CA LEU A 348 -48.61 -18.17 -20.00
C LEU A 348 -49.29 -19.01 -18.93
N VAL A 349 -49.28 -20.33 -19.11
CA VAL A 349 -49.85 -21.29 -18.15
C VAL A 349 -48.74 -22.21 -17.65
N VAL A 350 -48.66 -22.44 -16.34
CA VAL A 350 -47.71 -23.40 -15.78
C VAL A 350 -48.33 -24.80 -15.74
N PHE A 351 -47.88 -25.68 -16.63
CA PHE A 351 -48.34 -27.06 -16.72
C PHE A 351 -47.70 -27.92 -15.60
N PRO A 352 -48.39 -28.92 -15.01
CA PRO A 352 -49.77 -29.34 -15.27
C PRO A 352 -50.81 -28.34 -14.75
N ALA A 353 -51.81 -28.03 -15.59
CA ALA A 353 -52.96 -27.18 -15.27
C ALA A 353 -54.23 -27.75 -15.93
N GLU A 354 -55.39 -27.57 -15.28
CA GLU A 354 -56.67 -28.05 -15.81
C GLU A 354 -57.07 -27.28 -17.09
N GLY A 355 -57.64 -27.99 -18.06
CA GLY A 355 -58.16 -27.39 -19.29
C GLY A 355 -57.08 -26.90 -20.27
N VAL A 356 -55.86 -27.45 -20.24
CA VAL A 356 -54.80 -27.16 -21.22
C VAL A 356 -54.68 -28.32 -22.21
N ALA A 357 -54.84 -28.04 -23.51
CA ALA A 357 -54.69 -29.04 -24.56
C ALA A 357 -53.96 -28.50 -25.80
N ILE A 358 -53.48 -29.39 -26.65
CA ILE A 358 -52.93 -29.05 -27.98
C ILE A 358 -54.06 -29.15 -29.01
N VAL A 359 -54.30 -28.05 -29.74
CA VAL A 359 -55.31 -27.98 -30.81
C VAL A 359 -54.60 -28.05 -32.17
N PRO A 360 -54.88 -29.05 -33.03
CA PRO A 360 -54.34 -29.09 -34.38
C PRO A 360 -54.97 -28.04 -35.31
N PRO A 361 -54.18 -27.18 -36.01
CA PRO A 361 -54.67 -26.14 -36.93
C PRO A 361 -55.61 -26.55 -38.08
N GLU A 362 -55.85 -27.83 -38.34
CA GLU A 362 -56.52 -28.27 -39.58
C GLU A 362 -58.05 -28.43 -39.47
N HIS A 363 -58.66 -28.13 -38.32
CA HIS A 363 -60.06 -28.51 -38.09
C HIS A 363 -60.84 -27.46 -37.30
N ASP A 364 -61.68 -26.68 -37.99
CA ASP A 364 -62.66 -25.73 -37.41
C ASP A 364 -63.79 -26.42 -36.61
N ASP A 365 -63.85 -27.76 -36.62
CA ASP A 365 -64.94 -28.57 -36.05
C ASP A 365 -64.57 -29.29 -34.72
N ILE A 366 -63.45 -28.94 -34.08
CA ILE A 366 -63.08 -29.54 -32.77
C ILE A 366 -63.86 -28.82 -31.65
N ASP A 367 -64.60 -29.59 -30.85
CA ASP A 367 -65.26 -29.05 -29.65
C ASP A 367 -64.21 -28.66 -28.61
N THR A 368 -64.00 -27.36 -28.45
CA THR A 368 -63.06 -26.77 -27.49
C THR A 368 -63.76 -26.30 -26.20
N SER A 369 -65.04 -26.65 -25.99
CA SER A 369 -65.84 -26.18 -24.85
C SER A 369 -65.26 -26.56 -23.48
N ASP A 370 -64.57 -27.70 -23.40
CA ASP A 370 -63.89 -28.19 -22.18
C ASP A 370 -62.41 -27.74 -22.05
N VAL A 371 -61.89 -26.97 -23.01
CA VAL A 371 -60.49 -26.49 -23.03
C VAL A 371 -60.46 -24.99 -22.73
N ALA A 372 -59.88 -24.64 -21.58
CA ALA A 372 -59.71 -23.25 -21.16
C ALA A 372 -58.57 -22.55 -21.92
N TYR A 373 -57.52 -23.29 -22.28
CA TYR A 373 -56.31 -22.78 -22.95
C TYR A 373 -55.78 -23.78 -23.96
N TRP A 374 -55.40 -23.32 -25.16
CA TRP A 374 -54.74 -24.19 -26.14
C TRP A 374 -53.35 -23.71 -26.53
N VAL A 375 -52.46 -24.67 -26.78
CA VAL A 375 -51.12 -24.41 -27.32
C VAL A 375 -51.23 -24.31 -28.85
N SER A 376 -50.99 -23.13 -29.41
CA SER A 376 -50.87 -22.97 -30.87
C SER A 376 -49.45 -23.36 -31.30
N VAL A 377 -49.33 -24.40 -32.12
CA VAL A 377 -48.06 -24.86 -32.67
C VAL A 377 -48.05 -24.57 -34.17
N GLU A 378 -47.27 -23.58 -34.59
CA GLU A 378 -47.13 -23.14 -35.99
C GLU A 378 -45.70 -23.43 -36.50
N GLY A 379 -45.49 -23.44 -37.83
CA GLY A 379 -44.16 -23.58 -38.44
C GLY A 379 -43.71 -25.01 -38.81
N GLU A 380 -42.46 -25.13 -39.26
CA GLU A 380 -41.88 -26.37 -39.85
C GLU A 380 -41.67 -27.50 -38.83
N LEU A 381 -41.48 -27.17 -37.55
CA LEU A 381 -41.26 -28.14 -36.46
C LEU A 381 -42.56 -28.63 -35.79
N ARG A 382 -43.72 -28.24 -36.31
CA ARG A 382 -45.04 -28.46 -35.68
C ARG A 382 -45.30 -29.90 -35.25
N ALA A 383 -45.16 -30.86 -36.16
CA ALA A 383 -45.44 -32.26 -35.85
C ALA A 383 -44.51 -32.82 -34.76
N ALA A 384 -43.24 -32.39 -34.78
CA ALA A 384 -42.24 -32.84 -33.83
C ALA A 384 -42.44 -32.19 -32.44
N LEU A 385 -42.85 -30.91 -32.38
CA LEU A 385 -43.18 -30.23 -31.14
C LEU A 385 -44.48 -30.75 -30.51
N THR A 386 -45.52 -31.04 -31.29
CA THR A 386 -46.74 -31.71 -30.79
C THR A 386 -46.41 -33.07 -30.18
N ALA A 387 -45.64 -33.91 -30.88
CA ALA A 387 -45.21 -35.20 -30.35
C ALA A 387 -44.35 -35.06 -29.08
N TYR A 388 -43.49 -34.03 -29.00
CA TYR A 388 -42.70 -33.76 -27.81
C TYR A 388 -43.56 -33.39 -26.60
N LEU A 389 -44.55 -32.49 -26.77
CA LEU A 389 -45.46 -32.07 -25.71
C LEU A 389 -46.41 -33.20 -25.27
N GLU A 390 -46.85 -34.06 -26.18
CA GLU A 390 -47.61 -35.28 -25.86
C GLU A 390 -46.79 -36.21 -24.95
N ARG A 391 -45.49 -36.42 -25.26
CA ARG A 391 -44.57 -37.17 -24.36
C ARG A 391 -44.34 -36.49 -23.01
N CYS A 392 -44.58 -35.18 -22.89
CA CYS A 392 -44.53 -34.44 -21.64
C CYS A 392 -45.86 -34.53 -20.85
N GLY A 393 -46.91 -35.14 -21.44
CA GLY A 393 -48.21 -35.37 -20.82
C GLY A 393 -49.25 -34.30 -21.11
N VAL A 394 -49.04 -33.42 -22.09
CA VAL A 394 -50.06 -32.46 -22.54
C VAL A 394 -51.03 -33.17 -23.46
N ASP A 395 -52.33 -33.11 -23.15
CA ASP A 395 -53.36 -33.81 -23.92
C ASP A 395 -53.48 -33.21 -25.33
N VAL A 396 -53.54 -34.08 -26.35
CA VAL A 396 -53.82 -33.70 -27.74
C VAL A 396 -55.29 -33.94 -28.00
N LEU A 397 -56.04 -32.91 -28.39
CA LEU A 397 -57.44 -33.09 -28.75
C LEU A 397 -57.52 -33.95 -30.01
N GLN A 398 -58.10 -35.14 -29.86
CA GLN A 398 -58.42 -36.02 -30.97
C GLN A 398 -59.88 -35.81 -31.35
N LYS A 399 -60.17 -35.91 -32.65
CA LYS A 399 -61.54 -35.94 -33.15
C LYS A 399 -62.30 -37.09 -32.48
N GLU A 400 -63.42 -36.81 -31.81
CA GLU A 400 -64.36 -37.88 -31.46
C GLU A 400 -64.80 -38.54 -32.78
N ALA A 401 -64.46 -39.82 -32.95
CA ALA A 401 -65.06 -40.61 -34.01
C ALA A 401 -66.58 -40.63 -33.76
N PRO A 402 -67.43 -40.40 -34.77
CA PRO A 402 -68.86 -40.40 -34.56
C PRO A 402 -69.28 -41.76 -33.99
N VAL A 403 -69.88 -41.71 -32.80
CA VAL A 403 -70.52 -42.85 -32.15
C VAL A 403 -71.69 -43.27 -33.03
N GLU A 404 -71.54 -44.36 -33.78
CA GLU A 404 -72.70 -45.05 -34.34
C GLU A 404 -73.47 -45.69 -33.19
N ASP A 405 -74.60 -45.07 -32.85
CA ASP A 405 -75.67 -45.63 -32.04
C ASP A 405 -76.14 -46.97 -32.62
N VAL A 406 -75.80 -48.08 -31.97
CA VAL A 406 -76.55 -49.33 -32.09
C VAL A 406 -76.89 -49.82 -30.69
N ALA A 407 -78.17 -49.63 -30.35
CA ALA A 407 -78.82 -50.15 -29.16
C ALA A 407 -78.86 -51.70 -29.16
N PRO A 408 -78.98 -52.34 -27.98
CA PRO A 408 -78.61 -53.73 -27.79
C PRO A 408 -79.77 -54.70 -28.00
N GLU A 409 -79.49 -55.83 -28.63
CA GLU A 409 -80.26 -57.06 -28.44
C GLU A 409 -79.31 -58.20 -28.01
N THR A 410 -79.62 -58.80 -26.88
CA THR A 410 -79.08 -60.10 -26.41
C THR A 410 -80.29 -61.03 -26.22
N PRO A 411 -80.15 -62.35 -26.01
CA PRO A 411 -78.98 -63.24 -26.07
C PRO A 411 -79.23 -64.53 -26.88
N ASP A 412 -78.20 -65.33 -27.20
CA ASP A 412 -78.28 -66.78 -26.94
C ASP A 412 -76.93 -67.50 -26.95
N VAL A 413 -76.95 -68.63 -26.27
CA VAL A 413 -75.91 -69.45 -25.65
C VAL A 413 -75.13 -70.31 -26.65
N GLN A 414 -73.83 -70.58 -26.40
CA GLN A 414 -73.24 -71.94 -26.25
C GLN A 414 -71.70 -72.03 -26.46
N LYS A 415 -71.09 -72.75 -25.50
CA LYS A 415 -69.96 -73.70 -25.64
C LYS A 415 -68.50 -73.21 -25.57
N LEU A 416 -67.91 -73.45 -24.39
CA LEU A 416 -66.59 -74.08 -24.15
C LEU A 416 -66.36 -75.31 -25.08
N PRO A 417 -65.12 -75.81 -25.33
CA PRO A 417 -64.02 -75.85 -24.35
C PRO A 417 -62.56 -75.75 -24.88
N GLU A 418 -61.67 -75.58 -23.91
CA GLU A 418 -60.38 -76.28 -23.72
C GLU A 418 -59.20 -76.21 -24.70
N LYS A 419 -58.03 -76.13 -24.03
CA LYS A 419 -56.72 -76.79 -24.28
C LYS A 419 -55.64 -75.98 -25.02
N VAL A 420 -54.57 -75.56 -24.30
CA VAL A 420 -53.34 -76.34 -23.96
C VAL A 420 -52.37 -76.24 -25.14
N GLU A 421 -51.10 -75.80 -25.03
CA GLU A 421 -50.04 -76.32 -24.16
C GLU A 421 -48.78 -75.43 -24.25
N SER A 422 -48.04 -75.33 -23.13
CA SER A 422 -46.56 -75.36 -23.02
C SER A 422 -45.75 -74.18 -23.59
N SER A 423 -44.54 -73.86 -23.11
CA SER A 423 -43.60 -74.44 -22.13
C SER A 423 -42.75 -73.26 -21.63
N ASP A 424 -42.55 -73.05 -20.34
CA ASP A 424 -41.67 -73.76 -19.41
C ASP A 424 -40.22 -73.20 -19.37
N ARG A 425 -39.70 -73.12 -18.14
CA ARG A 425 -38.32 -72.86 -17.67
C ARG A 425 -37.76 -71.44 -17.79
N GLY A 426 -37.19 -70.87 -16.74
CA GLY A 426 -36.92 -71.34 -15.36
C GLY A 426 -36.45 -70.13 -14.55
N GLU A 427 -37.01 -69.87 -13.38
CA GLU A 427 -36.66 -70.45 -12.08
C GLU A 427 -35.36 -69.88 -11.46
N ARG A 428 -35.52 -69.43 -10.20
CA ARG A 428 -34.52 -69.31 -9.10
C ARG A 428 -33.72 -68.00 -8.97
N ARG A 429 -33.45 -67.46 -7.78
CA ARG A 429 -33.94 -67.59 -6.38
C ARG A 429 -33.00 -66.69 -5.53
N ARG A 430 -33.54 -66.17 -4.41
CA ARG A 430 -32.94 -65.69 -3.12
C ARG A 430 -33.10 -64.18 -2.93
N ALA A 431 -33.86 -63.63 -1.98
CA ALA A 431 -34.34 -64.01 -0.63
C ALA A 431 -33.28 -64.04 0.50
N LYS A 432 -33.27 -63.00 1.35
CA LYS A 432 -33.50 -63.02 2.82
C LYS A 432 -33.08 -61.65 3.41
N ARG A 433 -33.98 -60.91 4.09
CA ARG A 433 -34.42 -61.00 5.52
C ARG A 433 -33.30 -60.58 6.50
N ALA A 434 -33.52 -59.90 7.62
CA ALA A 434 -34.69 -59.30 8.27
C ALA A 434 -34.23 -58.57 9.56
N ALA A 435 -35.14 -57.76 10.15
CA ALA A 435 -35.34 -57.51 11.59
C ALA A 435 -34.28 -56.64 12.32
N ASP A 436 -34.58 -55.81 13.31
CA ASP A 436 -35.80 -55.41 14.02
C ASP A 436 -35.41 -54.26 14.99
N LYS A 437 -36.38 -53.39 15.33
CA LYS A 437 -36.67 -52.69 16.63
C LYS A 437 -37.32 -51.32 16.35
N LEU A 438 -38.65 -51.18 16.54
CA LEU A 438 -39.37 -50.76 17.78
C LEU A 438 -38.78 -49.47 18.39
N ASP A 439 -39.49 -48.40 18.74
CA ASP A 439 -40.92 -48.11 18.92
C ASP A 439 -41.11 -46.57 18.94
N THR A 440 -42.30 -46.13 18.52
CA THR A 440 -42.92 -44.77 18.54
C THR A 440 -43.27 -44.30 19.98
N PRO A 441 -44.00 -43.18 20.23
CA PRO A 441 -44.04 -41.81 19.66
C PRO A 441 -43.94 -40.70 20.75
N ALA A 442 -43.91 -39.43 20.33
CA ALA A 442 -44.10 -38.25 21.17
C ALA A 442 -45.56 -38.09 21.68
N PRO A 443 -45.79 -37.27 22.73
CA PRO A 443 -46.74 -36.18 22.55
C PRO A 443 -46.41 -34.84 23.27
N LEU A 444 -46.75 -33.75 22.57
CA LEU A 444 -47.41 -32.49 23.00
C LEU A 444 -47.27 -32.00 24.46
N GLN A 445 -46.91 -30.71 24.66
CA GLN A 445 -47.86 -29.65 25.07
C GLN A 445 -47.23 -28.27 25.39
N HIS A 446 -47.98 -27.24 24.99
CA HIS A 446 -47.95 -25.81 25.31
C HIS A 446 -47.49 -25.35 26.71
N LYS A 447 -46.90 -24.13 26.76
CA LYS A 447 -47.33 -22.96 27.60
C LYS A 447 -46.47 -21.73 27.26
N LYS A 448 -47.00 -20.72 26.59
CA LYS A 448 -47.71 -19.52 27.08
C LYS A 448 -46.84 -18.45 27.75
N ALA A 449 -46.86 -17.29 27.11
CA ALA A 449 -46.39 -15.98 27.53
C ALA A 449 -47.00 -15.47 28.85
N LYS A 450 -46.28 -14.56 29.52
CA LYS A 450 -46.92 -13.52 30.35
C LYS A 450 -46.10 -12.23 30.41
N GLU A 451 -46.66 -11.26 29.71
CA GLU A 451 -46.46 -9.81 29.80
C GLU A 451 -46.69 -9.27 31.22
N LYS A 452 -45.99 -8.20 31.62
CA LYS A 452 -46.50 -7.21 32.60
C LYS A 452 -45.73 -5.88 32.54
N ARG A 453 -46.41 -4.86 32.02
CA ARG A 453 -46.15 -3.42 32.24
C ARG A 453 -46.28 -3.06 33.73
N LYS A 454 -45.50 -2.06 34.19
CA LYS A 454 -45.98 -0.79 34.80
C LYS A 454 -44.82 0.08 35.34
N ARG A 455 -44.82 1.36 34.96
CA ARG A 455 -44.18 2.48 35.69
C ARG A 455 -44.86 2.68 37.06
N PRO A 456 -44.16 3.28 38.05
CA PRO A 456 -44.43 4.70 38.36
C PRO A 456 -43.19 5.50 38.88
N ARG A 457 -43.26 6.84 38.82
CA ARG A 457 -42.53 7.79 39.68
C ARG A 457 -43.38 8.07 40.94
N PRO A 458 -42.80 8.43 42.10
CA PRO A 458 -42.72 9.85 42.49
C PRO A 458 -41.49 10.24 43.35
N ALA A 459 -41.48 11.49 43.81
CA ALA A 459 -40.38 12.31 44.33
C ALA A 459 -40.22 12.36 45.87
N ALA A 460 -39.34 13.27 46.33
CA ALA A 460 -39.10 13.84 47.69
C ALA A 460 -38.09 13.05 48.57
N GLN A 461 -37.17 13.63 49.37
CA GLN A 461 -36.94 15.01 49.87
C GLN A 461 -35.57 15.08 50.62
N ILE A 462 -35.19 16.30 51.04
CA ILE A 462 -34.31 16.71 52.17
C ILE A 462 -32.94 17.38 51.81
N LYS A 463 -32.92 18.72 51.99
CA LYS A 463 -31.82 19.72 52.16
C LYS A 463 -31.25 19.65 53.62
N PRO A 464 -30.27 20.45 54.16
CA PRO A 464 -29.87 21.81 53.75
C PRO A 464 -28.45 22.41 54.09
N LEU A 465 -28.26 23.66 53.61
CA LEU A 465 -27.53 24.83 54.19
C LEU A 465 -25.97 24.76 54.29
N THR A 466 -25.14 25.77 53.95
CA THR A 466 -25.18 27.25 54.05
C THR A 466 -24.25 27.93 53.01
N LYS A 467 -24.70 28.96 52.27
CA LYS A 467 -24.38 30.43 52.36
C LYS A 467 -22.88 30.80 52.35
N GLY A 468 -22.37 31.75 51.54
CA GLY A 468 -22.98 32.60 50.51
C GLY A 468 -22.09 33.83 50.19
N LYS A 469 -22.40 34.49 49.04
CA LYS A 469 -22.22 35.92 48.67
C LYS A 469 -20.79 36.48 48.63
N GLU A 470 -20.40 37.43 47.78
CA GLU A 470 -20.96 38.25 46.69
C GLU A 470 -19.73 38.96 46.06
N SER A 471 -19.77 39.28 44.75
CA SER A 471 -18.90 40.24 44.04
C SER A 471 -19.02 41.67 44.64
N PRO A 472 -18.35 42.77 44.17
CA PRO A 472 -17.53 43.00 42.95
C PRO A 472 -16.26 43.90 43.14
N GLU A 473 -15.61 44.26 42.02
CA GLU A 473 -14.59 45.34 41.78
C GLU A 473 -14.91 46.72 42.44
N PRO A 474 -14.08 47.82 42.45
CA PRO A 474 -12.96 48.20 41.53
C PRO A 474 -11.76 49.09 42.05
N SER A 475 -10.73 49.21 41.21
CA SER A 475 -9.88 50.41 40.91
C SER A 475 -8.82 51.02 41.88
N ARG A 476 -7.70 51.46 41.24
CA ARG A 476 -6.88 52.71 41.38
C ARG A 476 -5.42 52.65 41.92
N LYS A 477 -4.52 53.03 40.98
CA LYS A 477 -3.50 54.13 40.99
C LYS A 477 -2.03 53.88 41.43
N ALA A 478 -1.16 54.47 40.59
CA ALA A 478 0.31 54.64 40.61
C ALA A 478 0.82 55.67 41.67
N PRO A 479 2.14 56.03 41.75
CA PRO A 479 2.72 57.07 40.84
C PRO A 479 4.28 57.12 40.56
N ARG A 480 4.64 57.74 39.42
CA ARG A 480 5.67 58.80 39.09
C ARG A 480 7.23 58.66 39.30
N LYS A 481 7.98 58.70 38.16
CA LYS A 481 9.09 59.61 37.62
C LYS A 481 9.91 60.58 38.54
N PRO A 482 11.02 61.29 38.12
CA PRO A 482 11.84 61.35 36.87
C PRO A 482 13.40 61.56 37.05
N ASP A 483 14.20 61.72 35.95
CA ASP A 483 14.96 62.95 35.53
C ASP A 483 16.38 62.77 34.86
N ARG A 484 16.59 63.54 33.76
CA ARG A 484 17.80 64.24 33.22
C ARG A 484 18.97 63.56 32.43
N LEU A 485 18.98 63.83 31.11
CA LEU A 485 19.99 64.49 30.20
C LEU A 485 21.41 64.91 30.74
N PRO A 486 22.37 65.40 29.90
CA PRO A 486 22.77 65.13 28.49
C PRO A 486 24.34 65.11 28.27
N GLN A 487 24.84 64.95 27.02
CA GLN A 487 25.83 65.84 26.32
C GLN A 487 26.59 65.16 25.14
N LYS A 488 26.26 65.56 23.89
CA LYS A 488 27.10 66.18 22.82
C LYS A 488 28.66 66.04 22.84
N PRO A 489 29.39 66.40 21.76
CA PRO A 489 29.21 66.20 20.29
C PRO A 489 30.55 66.03 19.49
N LYS A 490 30.44 66.04 18.14
CA LYS A 490 31.26 66.77 17.12
C LYS A 490 32.22 65.99 16.18
N LYS A 491 32.00 66.32 14.89
CA LYS A 491 32.97 66.73 13.83
C LYS A 491 33.70 65.64 13.05
N THR A 492 34.00 65.75 11.75
CA THR A 492 33.55 66.49 10.54
C THR A 492 34.50 66.04 9.41
N SER A 493 34.05 66.23 8.15
CA SER A 493 34.83 66.50 6.92
C SER A 493 35.69 65.41 6.24
N LEU A 494 35.18 64.87 5.11
CA LEU A 494 35.52 65.17 3.70
C LEU A 494 36.99 65.60 3.35
N PRO A 495 37.43 65.58 2.07
CA PRO A 495 37.13 64.70 0.91
C PRO A 495 38.35 64.42 -0.02
N SER A 496 38.06 63.87 -1.21
CA SER A 496 38.76 64.03 -2.51
C SER A 496 39.53 62.80 -3.00
N THR A 497 39.71 62.51 -4.29
CA THR A 497 39.08 62.83 -5.60
C THR A 497 39.81 61.94 -6.65
N LYS A 498 39.26 61.90 -7.88
CA LYS A 498 39.89 61.56 -9.20
C LYS A 498 39.95 60.06 -9.55
N LYS A 499 39.24 59.56 -10.58
CA LYS A 499 39.10 59.88 -12.03
C LYS A 499 39.80 58.76 -12.84
N ALA A 500 39.06 58.05 -13.68
CA ALA A 500 39.28 58.05 -15.14
C ALA A 500 38.19 57.25 -15.87
N GLN A 501 37.57 57.90 -16.85
CA GLN A 501 36.53 57.39 -17.76
C GLN A 501 37.13 56.78 -19.03
N LYS A 502 36.43 55.81 -19.60
CA LYS A 502 36.21 55.56 -21.04
C LYS A 502 35.16 54.44 -21.12
N GLY A 503 33.98 54.53 -21.74
CA GLY A 503 33.38 55.51 -22.63
C GLY A 503 32.81 54.75 -23.84
N GLN A 504 31.48 54.58 -23.92
CA GLN A 504 30.66 54.63 -25.14
C GLN A 504 29.15 54.39 -24.83
N HIS A 505 28.38 55.49 -24.86
CA HIS A 505 27.11 55.71 -25.59
C HIS A 505 26.32 54.47 -26.07
N THR A 506 24.98 54.36 -25.98
CA THR A 506 23.88 55.17 -25.44
C THR A 506 22.61 54.33 -25.59
N GLN A 507 21.81 54.15 -24.55
CA GLN A 507 20.36 54.21 -24.68
C GLN A 507 19.78 54.54 -23.32
N LYS A 508 19.33 55.81 -23.18
CA LYS A 508 18.52 56.27 -22.07
C LYS A 508 17.17 55.55 -22.17
N GLN A 509 17.00 54.47 -21.41
CA GLN A 509 15.72 54.22 -20.77
C GLN A 509 15.86 54.75 -19.35
N GLN A 510 15.01 55.72 -19.01
CA GLN A 510 14.73 56.03 -17.62
C GLN A 510 14.12 54.77 -17.01
N GLU A 511 14.96 53.91 -16.43
CA GLU A 511 14.53 53.06 -15.33
C GLU A 511 14.25 54.01 -14.17
N THR A 512 12.98 54.32 -13.97
CA THR A 512 12.48 54.57 -12.63
C THR A 512 12.74 53.28 -11.87
N SER A 513 13.89 53.17 -11.21
CA SER A 513 14.10 52.19 -10.16
C SER A 513 13.19 52.58 -8.99
N GLU A 514 11.90 52.33 -9.15
CA GLU A 514 11.07 52.09 -8.00
C GLU A 514 11.69 50.89 -7.30
N GLY A 515 12.35 51.14 -6.18
CA GLY A 515 12.75 50.07 -5.28
C GLY A 515 11.56 49.15 -5.04
N SER A 516 11.85 47.86 -4.88
CA SER A 516 10.85 46.86 -4.55
C SER A 516 9.94 47.44 -3.47
N TRP A 517 8.61 47.27 -3.59
CA TRP A 517 7.68 47.67 -2.52
C TRP A 517 8.12 47.08 -1.16
N TRP A 518 8.85 45.96 -1.21
CA TRP A 518 9.55 45.30 -0.11
C TRP A 518 10.77 46.02 0.43
N ASP A 519 11.59 46.67 -0.40
CA ASP A 519 12.69 47.49 0.11
C ASP A 519 12.13 48.73 0.82
N ARG A 520 11.06 49.33 0.29
CA ARG A 520 10.34 50.43 0.96
C ARG A 520 9.73 50.01 2.30
N LEU A 521 9.20 48.80 2.39
CA LEU A 521 8.70 48.23 3.65
C LEU A 521 9.85 47.96 4.63
N TRP A 522 10.94 47.38 4.13
CA TRP A 522 12.11 46.98 4.92
C TRP A 522 12.89 48.17 5.47
N ASP A 523 13.10 49.21 4.66
CA ASP A 523 13.73 50.47 5.04
C ASP A 523 12.90 51.22 6.09
N ARG A 524 11.57 51.15 5.98
CA ARG A 524 10.64 51.67 7.00
C ARG A 524 10.72 50.91 8.32
N PHE A 525 10.93 49.59 8.30
CA PHE A 525 11.16 48.80 9.52
C PHE A 525 12.51 49.10 10.18
N ARG A 526 13.53 49.51 9.42
CA ARG A 526 14.83 49.96 9.96
C ARG A 526 14.89 51.44 10.36
N GLY A 527 13.86 52.23 10.01
CA GLY A 527 13.75 53.63 10.41
C GLY A 527 14.64 54.59 9.61
N GLU A 528 14.93 54.29 8.34
CA GLU A 528 15.70 55.18 7.45
C GLU A 528 14.82 55.95 6.45
N ASP A 529 13.73 56.57 6.88
CA ASP A 529 13.00 57.55 6.06
C ASP A 529 13.49 58.98 6.36
N GLY A 530 14.46 59.43 5.56
CA GLY A 530 14.84 60.84 5.44
C GLY A 530 13.88 61.58 4.51
N GLY A 531 13.04 62.45 5.08
CA GLY A 531 11.92 63.07 4.37
C GLY A 531 12.25 64.17 3.35
N SER A 532 11.22 64.52 2.57
CA SER A 532 10.94 65.91 2.17
C SER A 532 9.49 66.04 1.72
N GLU A 533 8.72 66.85 2.45
CA GLU A 533 7.43 67.41 2.02
C GLU A 533 7.62 68.43 0.88
N SER A 534 6.67 68.51 -0.05
CA SER A 534 6.00 69.78 -0.43
C SER A 534 4.94 69.58 -1.53
N THR A 535 3.69 69.84 -1.13
CA THR A 535 2.65 70.67 -1.79
C THR A 535 2.70 70.89 -3.32
N SER A 536 1.60 70.59 -4.03
CA SER A 536 0.55 71.59 -4.38
C SER A 536 -0.42 71.08 -5.47
N LEU A 537 -1.69 71.47 -5.29
CA LEU A 537 -2.84 71.37 -6.21
C LEU A 537 -2.60 72.07 -7.56
N GLN A 538 -3.13 71.53 -8.67
CA GLN A 538 -4.20 72.18 -9.47
C GLN A 538 -4.53 71.45 -10.78
N ASP A 539 -5.82 71.55 -11.09
CA ASP A 539 -6.58 71.17 -12.28
C ASP A 539 -5.90 71.34 -13.66
N ASN A 540 -6.20 70.42 -14.59
CA ASN A 540 -7.04 70.78 -15.75
C ASN A 540 -7.51 69.58 -16.60
N ARG A 541 -8.80 69.66 -16.95
CA ARG A 541 -9.53 68.91 -17.98
C ARG A 541 -8.87 69.02 -19.36
N ALA A 542 -8.98 67.95 -20.17
CA ALA A 542 -9.80 67.94 -21.40
C ALA A 542 -9.67 66.59 -22.16
N ASP A 543 -10.85 65.99 -22.39
CA ASP A 543 -11.32 65.34 -23.63
C ASP A 543 -10.35 64.55 -24.52
N ALA A 544 -10.63 63.25 -24.69
CA ALA A 544 -11.30 62.79 -25.92
C ALA A 544 -11.72 61.31 -25.83
N GLN A 545 -13.01 61.12 -26.06
CA GLN A 545 -13.70 59.85 -26.32
C GLN A 545 -13.10 59.14 -27.55
N SER A 546 -13.07 57.80 -27.57
CA SER A 546 -14.04 57.04 -28.38
C SER A 546 -13.88 55.50 -28.28
N LYS A 547 -15.06 54.85 -28.18
CA LYS A 547 -15.46 53.50 -28.66
C LYS A 547 -14.90 52.27 -27.91
N ARG A 548 -15.65 51.69 -26.96
CA ARG A 548 -16.79 50.74 -27.09
C ARG A 548 -16.49 49.41 -27.82
N LYS A 549 -16.35 48.33 -27.06
CA LYS A 549 -17.28 47.17 -26.94
C LYS A 549 -16.76 46.27 -25.79
N LYS A 550 -17.37 46.32 -24.59
CA LYS A 550 -18.44 45.44 -24.04
C LYS A 550 -18.05 43.95 -24.09
N ASP A 551 -17.54 43.43 -22.98
CA ASP A 551 -18.26 42.78 -21.85
C ASP A 551 -18.52 41.30 -22.15
N ASP A 552 -17.89 40.42 -21.36
CA ASP A 552 -18.68 39.67 -20.38
C ASP A 552 -17.82 39.22 -19.19
N SER A 553 -18.50 39.12 -18.07
CA SER A 553 -17.97 39.27 -16.72
C SER A 553 -18.05 37.96 -15.92
N ARG A 554 -17.14 37.84 -14.93
CA ARG A 554 -17.21 37.03 -13.67
C ARG A 554 -16.88 35.52 -13.77
N PRO A 555 -16.62 34.84 -12.63
CA PRO A 555 -15.61 35.14 -11.60
C PRO A 555 -14.76 33.89 -11.28
N ILE A 556 -13.51 34.06 -10.87
CA ILE A 556 -12.66 32.96 -10.39
C ILE A 556 -13.04 32.68 -8.92
N HIS A 557 -13.87 31.66 -8.70
CA HIS A 557 -14.06 31.05 -7.39
C HIS A 557 -12.87 30.13 -7.08
N ALA A 558 -12.26 30.34 -5.91
CA ALA A 558 -11.28 29.43 -5.32
C ALA A 558 -11.95 28.08 -4.97
N PRO A 559 -11.35 26.92 -5.31
CA PRO A 559 -11.87 25.65 -4.83
C PRO A 559 -11.24 25.29 -3.48
N ARG A 560 -12.14 25.09 -2.53
CA ARG A 560 -11.97 24.43 -1.24
C ARG A 560 -11.50 22.99 -1.48
N ARG A 561 -10.49 22.53 -0.75
CA ARG A 561 -10.02 21.13 -0.72
C ARG A 561 -11.13 20.23 -0.14
N GLU A 562 -11.79 19.47 -0.99
CA GLU A 562 -12.55 18.26 -0.63
C GLU A 562 -12.09 17.13 -1.57
N MET A 563 -11.79 15.96 -1.01
CA MET A 563 -11.45 14.76 -1.78
C MET A 563 -12.65 14.36 -2.65
N PRO A 564 -12.49 14.06 -3.95
CA PRO A 564 -13.63 13.69 -4.77
C PRO A 564 -14.05 12.25 -4.51
N SER A 565 -15.35 12.06 -4.23
CA SER A 565 -16.04 10.79 -4.42
C SER A 565 -16.03 10.41 -5.91
N TRP A 566 -15.68 9.17 -6.20
CA TRP A 566 -15.58 8.66 -7.56
C TRP A 566 -16.97 8.27 -8.06
N SER A 567 -17.52 9.05 -9.00
CA SER A 567 -18.58 8.57 -9.90
C SER A 567 -17.96 8.24 -11.26
N SER A 568 -18.13 7.00 -11.66
CA SER A 568 -17.66 6.39 -12.90
C SER A 568 -18.19 7.07 -14.15
N SER A 569 -17.30 7.66 -14.94
CA SER A 569 -17.49 7.79 -16.39
C SER A 569 -16.18 8.20 -17.08
N SER A 570 -15.48 7.24 -17.69
CA SER A 570 -14.75 7.52 -18.91
C SER A 570 -14.67 6.28 -19.80
N SER A 571 -15.27 6.45 -20.97
CA SER A 571 -15.30 5.55 -22.10
C SER A 571 -13.91 5.33 -22.71
N GLY A 572 -13.53 4.06 -22.85
CA GLY A 572 -12.93 3.49 -24.06
C GLY A 572 -11.69 4.17 -24.66
N ARG A 573 -10.50 3.73 -24.22
CA ARG A 573 -9.48 3.19 -25.15
C ARG A 573 -8.54 2.25 -24.41
N ARG A 574 -8.43 1.05 -24.97
CA ARG A 574 -7.66 -0.11 -24.52
C ARG A 574 -6.16 0.17 -24.63
N ASP A 575 -5.42 -0.18 -23.58
CA ASP A 575 -4.00 -0.58 -23.63
C ASP A 575 -3.86 -1.78 -22.68
N THR A 576 -4.25 -2.96 -23.17
CA THR A 576 -4.13 -4.26 -22.49
C THR A 576 -3.00 -5.11 -23.07
N SER A 577 -2.02 -4.52 -23.77
CA SER A 577 -0.84 -5.23 -24.26
C SER A 577 0.43 -4.58 -23.73
N ASP A 578 1.19 -5.35 -22.94
CA ASP A 578 2.66 -5.43 -22.92
C ASP A 578 3.23 -5.75 -21.52
N TYR A 579 2.71 -6.80 -20.85
CA TYR A 579 3.51 -7.44 -19.79
C TYR A 579 4.61 -8.28 -20.44
N THR A 580 5.82 -7.74 -20.48
CA THR A 580 7.02 -8.49 -20.83
C THR A 580 7.77 -8.78 -19.53
N PRO A 581 7.86 -10.04 -19.08
CA PRO A 581 8.54 -10.38 -17.83
C PRO A 581 9.99 -9.89 -17.87
N GLN A 582 10.46 -9.28 -16.77
CA GLN A 582 11.85 -8.85 -16.70
C GLN A 582 12.77 -10.08 -16.85
N ARG A 583 13.79 -9.95 -17.70
CA ARG A 583 14.83 -10.96 -17.81
C ARG A 583 15.79 -10.83 -16.63
N HIS A 584 15.94 -11.92 -15.88
CA HIS A 584 16.80 -11.99 -14.70
C HIS A 584 18.30 -11.92 -15.07
N ASP A 585 18.64 -12.14 -16.36
CA ASP A 585 20.01 -12.11 -16.88
C ASP A 585 20.69 -10.73 -16.77
N SER A 586 19.91 -9.68 -16.54
CA SER A 586 20.37 -8.30 -16.40
C SER A 586 20.76 -7.90 -14.98
N TRP A 587 20.36 -8.66 -13.95
CA TRP A 587 20.50 -8.27 -12.54
C TRP A 587 21.94 -8.17 -12.06
N PHE A 588 22.84 -8.96 -12.64
CA PHE A 588 24.27 -8.95 -12.33
C PHE A 588 25.09 -8.22 -13.40
N ARG A 589 24.45 -7.59 -14.40
CA ARG A 589 25.18 -6.85 -15.43
C ARG A 589 25.51 -5.45 -14.97
N HIS A 590 26.64 -4.94 -15.42
CA HIS A 590 27.00 -3.55 -15.18
C HIS A 590 25.94 -2.60 -15.77
N GLN A 591 25.43 -1.68 -14.96
CA GLN A 591 24.48 -0.67 -15.40
C GLN A 591 25.21 0.63 -15.76
N SER A 592 24.72 1.38 -16.75
CA SER A 592 25.29 2.69 -17.10
C SER A 592 24.64 3.86 -16.36
N ALA A 593 23.47 3.61 -15.75
CA ALA A 593 22.72 4.60 -14.99
C ALA A 593 21.69 3.90 -14.09
N ILE A 594 21.40 4.51 -12.95
CA ILE A 594 20.26 4.17 -12.09
C ILE A 594 19.00 4.76 -12.76
N GLN A 595 18.03 3.89 -13.08
CA GLN A 595 16.82 4.26 -13.81
C GLN A 595 15.75 4.85 -12.86
N PRO A 596 14.88 5.74 -13.35
CA PRO A 596 13.72 6.20 -12.59
C PRO A 596 12.76 5.04 -12.30
N GLN A 597 12.27 4.96 -11.06
CA GLN A 597 11.34 3.90 -10.62
C GLN A 597 9.87 4.19 -10.92
N LEU A 598 9.50 5.44 -11.21
CA LEU A 598 8.09 5.78 -11.41
C LEU A 598 7.51 5.11 -12.67
N GLU A 599 8.32 4.64 -13.62
CA GLU A 599 7.87 4.16 -14.95
C GLU A 599 7.40 2.68 -15.02
N GLY A 600 7.56 1.86 -13.98
CA GLY A 600 7.42 0.37 -14.07
C GLY A 600 6.38 -0.38 -13.19
N ALA A 601 5.42 0.29 -12.56
CA ALA A 601 4.56 -0.34 -11.53
C ALA A 601 3.69 -1.54 -11.99
N ARG A 602 3.13 -1.50 -13.22
CA ARG A 602 2.16 -2.52 -13.69
C ARG A 602 2.70 -3.95 -13.79
N SER A 603 3.99 -4.12 -14.02
CA SER A 603 4.65 -5.44 -14.13
C SER A 603 5.37 -5.87 -12.86
N TRP A 604 5.47 -4.97 -11.87
CA TRP A 604 6.34 -5.14 -10.69
C TRP A 604 5.88 -6.30 -9.80
N ILE A 605 4.58 -6.37 -9.47
CA ILE A 605 4.02 -7.42 -8.61
C ILE A 605 4.20 -8.81 -9.23
N MET A 606 3.88 -8.94 -10.52
CA MET A 606 3.96 -10.23 -11.24
C MET A 606 5.41 -10.70 -11.37
N ASP A 607 6.35 -9.79 -11.62
CA ASP A 607 7.76 -10.13 -11.65
C ASP A 607 8.28 -10.53 -10.26
N HIS A 608 7.86 -9.87 -9.17
CA HIS A 608 8.34 -10.18 -7.80
C HIS A 608 7.94 -11.57 -7.28
N GLN A 609 6.92 -12.19 -7.86
CA GLN A 609 6.51 -13.55 -7.51
C GLN A 609 7.35 -14.65 -8.17
N ARG A 610 8.06 -14.32 -9.26
CA ARG A 610 8.90 -15.29 -9.97
C ARG A 610 10.13 -15.60 -9.13
N THR A 611 10.34 -16.89 -8.87
CA THR A 611 11.60 -17.38 -8.27
C THR A 611 12.79 -16.89 -9.12
N PRO A 612 13.80 -16.25 -8.50
CA PRO A 612 15.03 -15.87 -9.15
C PRO A 612 15.67 -17.04 -9.91
N GLU A 613 16.00 -16.81 -11.18
CA GLU A 613 16.79 -17.75 -11.99
C GLU A 613 18.29 -17.64 -11.69
N PHE A 614 18.70 -16.49 -11.15
CA PHE A 614 20.08 -16.15 -10.80
C PHE A 614 20.09 -15.43 -9.46
N GLY A 615 21.16 -15.62 -8.69
CA GLY A 615 21.25 -15.11 -7.33
C GLY A 615 22.29 -15.85 -6.50
N PHE A 616 22.49 -15.41 -5.26
CA PHE A 616 23.43 -15.98 -4.32
C PHE A 616 22.79 -16.16 -2.95
N ALA A 617 23.11 -17.26 -2.27
CA ALA A 617 23.03 -17.35 -0.82
C ALA A 617 24.38 -16.94 -0.22
N PHE A 618 24.36 -16.37 0.98
CA PHE A 618 25.58 -15.93 1.66
C PHE A 618 25.57 -16.23 3.16
N ALA A 619 26.77 -16.43 3.71
CA ALA A 619 26.98 -16.67 5.13
C ALA A 619 28.17 -15.83 5.66
N PRO A 620 28.05 -15.14 6.81
CA PRO A 620 26.88 -15.15 7.71
C PRO A 620 25.67 -14.45 7.09
N SER A 621 24.45 -14.82 7.50
CA SER A 621 23.19 -14.42 6.84
C SER A 621 22.80 -12.95 7.04
N SER A 622 23.59 -12.18 7.78
CA SER A 622 23.42 -10.75 7.97
C SER A 622 24.78 -10.13 8.27
N LEU A 623 25.05 -8.94 7.73
CA LEU A 623 26.28 -8.18 7.96
C LEU A 623 25.96 -6.82 8.58
N PRO A 624 26.80 -6.32 9.50
CA PRO A 624 26.64 -4.96 10.02
C PRO A 624 27.10 -3.91 8.98
N THR A 625 26.62 -2.68 9.14
CA THR A 625 27.14 -1.50 8.42
C THR A 625 28.62 -1.32 8.72
N PRO A 626 29.48 -1.01 7.72
CA PRO A 626 29.16 -0.71 6.32
C PRO A 626 29.17 -1.92 5.38
N TRP A 627 29.63 -3.09 5.83
CA TRP A 627 29.72 -4.31 5.01
C TRP A 627 28.36 -4.83 4.52
N MET A 628 27.27 -4.41 5.16
CA MET A 628 25.90 -4.67 4.72
C MET A 628 25.63 -4.22 3.27
N TYR A 629 26.31 -3.18 2.78
CA TYR A 629 26.02 -2.61 1.47
C TYR A 629 26.96 -3.16 0.42
N ALA A 630 26.41 -3.64 -0.70
CA ALA A 630 27.18 -4.08 -1.85
C ALA A 630 26.78 -3.27 -3.09
N SER A 631 27.59 -2.27 -3.43
CA SER A 631 27.33 -1.35 -4.54
C SER A 631 27.45 -2.04 -5.88
N MET A 632 26.40 -1.98 -6.69
CA MET A 632 26.46 -2.26 -8.13
C MET A 632 26.94 -1.03 -8.89
N MET A 633 26.44 0.15 -8.51
CA MET A 633 26.76 1.43 -9.15
C MET A 633 26.70 2.57 -8.12
N ILE A 634 27.54 3.58 -8.33
CA ILE A 634 27.46 4.88 -7.64
C ILE A 634 27.12 5.95 -8.69
N GLY A 635 25.97 6.59 -8.56
CA GLY A 635 25.51 7.68 -9.40
C GLY A 635 25.84 9.05 -8.79
N ASP A 636 26.88 9.71 -9.31
CA ASP A 636 27.35 11.02 -8.85
C ASP A 636 26.65 12.21 -9.53
N SER A 637 26.03 12.00 -10.68
CA SER A 637 25.42 13.07 -11.46
C SER A 637 23.97 12.76 -11.78
N PHE A 638 23.07 13.71 -11.52
CA PHE A 638 21.65 13.58 -11.82
C PHE A 638 21.30 14.29 -13.13
N GLU A 639 20.75 13.56 -14.10
CA GLU A 639 20.33 14.11 -15.39
C GLU A 639 18.84 14.47 -15.37
N ARG A 640 18.53 15.76 -15.17
CA ARG A 640 17.16 16.27 -15.07
C ARG A 640 16.25 15.92 -16.25
N ARG A 641 16.78 15.77 -17.47
CA ARG A 641 15.95 15.45 -18.64
C ARG A 641 15.46 14.00 -18.63
N SER A 642 16.32 13.08 -18.24
CA SER A 642 16.03 11.64 -18.27
C SER A 642 15.60 11.10 -16.91
N GLN A 643 15.75 11.91 -15.84
CA GLN A 643 15.52 11.52 -14.44
C GLN A 643 16.42 10.35 -13.99
N LYS A 644 17.61 10.22 -14.60
CA LYS A 644 18.58 9.14 -14.33
C LYS A 644 19.76 9.65 -13.53
N TRP A 645 20.28 8.79 -12.65
CA TRP A 645 21.60 9.01 -12.04
C TRP A 645 22.67 8.31 -12.88
N ARG A 646 23.73 9.04 -13.22
CA ARG A 646 24.87 8.56 -14.00
C ARG A 646 26.13 8.57 -13.15
N SER A 647 27.06 7.67 -13.47
CA SER A 647 28.41 7.69 -12.93
C SER A 647 29.35 8.40 -13.90
N ALA A 648 29.97 9.49 -13.45
CA ALA A 648 31.11 10.15 -14.08
C ALA A 648 32.42 9.97 -13.29
N LEU A 649 32.34 9.53 -12.03
CA LEU A 649 33.48 9.25 -11.17
C LEU A 649 34.25 8.02 -11.62
N SER A 650 35.58 8.03 -11.41
CA SER A 650 36.50 6.93 -11.75
C SER A 650 37.35 6.43 -10.58
N LYS A 651 37.25 7.04 -9.39
CA LYS A 651 38.14 6.77 -8.24
C LYS A 651 37.66 5.59 -7.40
N ALA A 652 38.10 4.39 -7.78
CA ALA A 652 37.83 3.15 -7.07
C ALA A 652 38.35 3.16 -5.61
N GLU A 653 39.44 3.89 -5.35
CA GLU A 653 40.08 4.04 -4.03
C GLU A 653 39.11 4.48 -2.92
N TRP A 654 38.06 5.24 -3.24
CA TRP A 654 37.10 5.71 -2.26
C TRP A 654 36.16 4.61 -1.73
N ALA A 655 36.05 3.48 -2.43
CA ALA A 655 35.20 2.35 -2.10
C ALA A 655 35.99 1.10 -1.64
N THR A 656 37.32 1.17 -1.60
CA THR A 656 38.21 0.06 -1.24
C THR A 656 39.03 0.37 0.02
N SER A 657 39.50 -0.68 0.71
CA SER A 657 40.51 -0.54 1.76
C SER A 657 41.75 -1.39 1.44
N GLU A 658 42.94 -0.84 1.71
CA GLU A 658 44.24 -1.49 1.47
C GLU A 658 44.81 -2.16 2.75
N GLY A 659 44.01 -2.27 3.81
CA GLY A 659 44.43 -2.79 5.12
C GLY A 659 44.67 -4.31 5.15
N GLU A 660 45.23 -4.78 6.29
CA GLU A 660 45.47 -6.22 6.55
C GLU A 660 44.24 -7.08 6.23
N GLU A 661 44.47 -8.34 5.82
CA GLU A 661 43.40 -9.31 5.58
C GLU A 661 42.40 -9.30 6.74
N GLY A 662 41.15 -8.96 6.42
CA GLY A 662 40.07 -8.94 7.39
C GLY A 662 39.97 -10.25 8.15
N ARG A 663 39.84 -10.19 9.49
CA ARG A 663 39.64 -11.38 10.34
C ARG A 663 38.35 -12.16 10.01
N HIS A 664 37.46 -11.56 9.24
CA HIS A 664 36.15 -12.11 8.91
C HIS A 664 36.00 -12.23 7.40
N SER A 665 35.23 -13.22 6.97
CA SER A 665 34.93 -13.46 5.56
C SER A 665 33.47 -13.82 5.36
N VAL A 666 32.96 -13.49 4.17
CA VAL A 666 31.63 -13.88 3.69
C VAL A 666 31.81 -14.94 2.63
N LEU A 667 31.10 -16.04 2.78
CA LEU A 667 31.00 -17.08 1.76
C LEU A 667 29.75 -16.83 0.91
N MET A 668 29.91 -16.86 -0.40
CA MET A 668 28.85 -16.64 -1.38
C MET A 668 28.72 -17.91 -2.24
N ARG A 669 27.50 -18.37 -2.49
CA ARG A 669 27.21 -19.49 -3.38
C ARG A 669 25.92 -19.25 -4.14
N GLY A 670 25.94 -19.41 -5.45
CA GLY A 670 24.81 -19.02 -6.27
C GLY A 670 24.92 -19.45 -7.72
N ARG A 671 24.07 -18.86 -8.54
CA ARG A 671 24.03 -19.07 -9.99
C ARG A 671 24.03 -17.73 -10.72
N ILE A 672 24.83 -17.63 -11.77
CA ILE A 672 24.93 -16.45 -12.63
C ILE A 672 24.53 -16.77 -14.09
N PRO A 673 24.01 -15.78 -14.83
CA PRO A 673 23.70 -15.96 -16.24
C PRO A 673 24.96 -15.99 -17.10
N LYS A 674 24.82 -16.53 -18.32
CA LYS A 674 25.81 -16.35 -19.39
C LYS A 674 26.13 -14.87 -19.63
N GLY A 675 27.41 -14.56 -19.80
CA GLY A 675 27.93 -13.23 -20.13
C GLY A 675 28.74 -12.59 -19.00
N GLU A 676 28.78 -11.27 -18.96
CA GLU A 676 29.51 -10.50 -17.95
C GLU A 676 28.67 -10.35 -16.68
N ASN A 677 29.22 -10.77 -15.53
CA ASN A 677 28.54 -10.73 -14.24
C ASN A 677 29.38 -10.02 -13.19
N LEU A 678 28.87 -8.91 -12.67
CA LEU A 678 29.39 -8.26 -11.49
C LEU A 678 29.09 -9.14 -10.27
N LEU A 679 30.13 -9.51 -9.53
CA LEU A 679 29.95 -10.25 -8.28
C LEU A 679 29.55 -9.28 -7.17
N PRO A 680 28.48 -9.54 -6.40
CA PRO A 680 28.15 -8.73 -5.22
C PRO A 680 29.30 -8.73 -4.21
N MET A 681 29.85 -7.54 -3.95
CA MET A 681 30.96 -7.31 -3.02
C MET A 681 30.50 -6.39 -1.89
N PRO A 682 30.56 -6.82 -0.61
CA PRO A 682 30.46 -5.92 0.55
C PRO A 682 31.36 -4.70 0.38
N LEU A 683 30.91 -3.52 0.80
CA LEU A 683 31.71 -2.30 0.78
C LEU A 683 33.02 -2.51 1.57
N PHE A 684 34.16 -2.09 1.02
CA PHE A 684 35.50 -2.38 1.55
C PHE A 684 35.88 -3.87 1.58
N GLY A 685 35.10 -4.73 0.92
CA GLY A 685 35.39 -6.15 0.80
C GLY A 685 36.47 -6.42 -0.26
N ARG A 686 37.23 -7.51 -0.06
CA ARG A 686 38.24 -7.97 -1.01
C ARG A 686 37.98 -9.42 -1.40
N LEU A 687 37.94 -9.69 -2.69
CA LEU A 687 37.77 -11.05 -3.21
C LEU A 687 39.01 -11.88 -2.89
N LEU A 688 38.81 -13.04 -2.23
CA LEU A 688 39.88 -13.96 -1.86
C LEU A 688 39.97 -15.11 -2.86
N GLU A 689 38.84 -15.78 -3.09
CA GLU A 689 38.76 -17.03 -3.85
C GLU A 689 37.49 -17.03 -4.70
N VAL A 690 37.58 -17.61 -5.90
CA VAL A 690 36.45 -17.87 -6.79
C VAL A 690 36.59 -19.29 -7.33
N GLU A 691 35.56 -20.09 -7.10
CA GLU A 691 35.35 -21.39 -7.73
C GLU A 691 34.25 -21.22 -8.79
N ALA A 692 34.66 -21.31 -10.06
CA ALA A 692 33.81 -21.22 -11.23
C ALA A 692 34.22 -22.30 -12.25
N PRO A 693 33.36 -22.65 -13.23
CA PRO A 693 33.72 -23.54 -14.33
C PRO A 693 35.03 -23.17 -15.03
N GLU A 694 35.79 -24.17 -15.51
CA GLU A 694 37.16 -24.02 -16.06
C GLU A 694 37.30 -22.98 -17.18
N HIS A 695 36.22 -22.70 -17.90
CA HIS A 695 36.21 -21.78 -19.04
C HIS A 695 35.74 -20.37 -18.71
N ASP A 696 35.31 -20.12 -17.48
CA ASP A 696 34.87 -18.82 -17.00
C ASP A 696 36.09 -17.99 -16.57
N ARG A 697 36.01 -16.68 -16.76
CA ARG A 697 37.16 -15.78 -16.56
C ARG A 697 36.82 -14.67 -15.60
N LEU A 698 37.54 -14.62 -14.49
CA LEU A 698 37.51 -13.47 -13.58
C LEU A 698 38.37 -12.34 -14.18
N VAL A 699 37.75 -11.18 -14.37
CA VAL A 699 38.42 -9.96 -14.84
C VAL A 699 38.11 -8.82 -13.88
N GLU A 700 38.96 -7.80 -13.90
CA GLU A 700 38.71 -6.57 -13.16
C GLU A 700 37.82 -5.65 -14.00
N GLY A 701 36.65 -5.33 -13.46
CA GLY A 701 35.67 -4.45 -14.09
C GLY A 701 35.94 -2.97 -13.84
N ARG A 702 34.94 -2.13 -14.14
CA ARG A 702 34.99 -0.72 -13.75
C ARG A 702 35.03 -0.59 -12.23
N HIS A 703 35.77 0.41 -11.74
CA HIS A 703 35.94 0.69 -10.30
C HIS A 703 36.60 -0.45 -9.50
N MET A 704 37.47 -1.26 -10.13
CA MET A 704 38.15 -2.40 -9.49
C MET A 704 37.19 -3.47 -8.93
N LEU A 705 35.93 -3.49 -9.38
CA LEU A 705 34.98 -4.51 -8.97
C LEU A 705 35.19 -5.80 -9.77
N PRO A 706 35.15 -6.97 -9.13
CA PRO A 706 35.33 -8.24 -9.82
C PRO A 706 34.16 -8.56 -10.74
N VAL A 707 34.48 -8.88 -12.00
CA VAL A 707 33.52 -9.32 -13.02
C VAL A 707 33.88 -10.74 -13.46
N LEU A 708 32.92 -11.65 -13.38
CA LEU A 708 33.05 -13.02 -13.86
C LEU A 708 32.36 -13.15 -15.22
N ILE A 709 33.14 -13.48 -16.24
CA ILE A 709 32.62 -13.72 -17.60
C ILE A 709 32.31 -15.21 -17.74
N ALA A 710 31.03 -15.55 -17.76
CA ALA A 710 30.53 -16.92 -17.86
C ALA A 710 30.16 -17.28 -19.30
N ARG A 711 30.59 -18.46 -19.79
CA ARG A 711 30.26 -18.91 -21.16
C ARG A 711 28.83 -19.41 -21.30
N GLU A 712 28.30 -19.95 -20.23
CA GLU A 712 26.96 -20.51 -20.07
C GLU A 712 26.44 -20.11 -18.68
N ASP A 713 25.18 -20.40 -18.37
CA ASP A 713 24.69 -20.21 -17.02
C ASP A 713 25.44 -21.14 -16.06
N ALA A 714 26.02 -20.60 -15.00
CA ALA A 714 26.97 -21.31 -14.17
C ALA A 714 26.67 -21.16 -12.67
N ASP A 715 26.85 -22.24 -11.93
CA ASP A 715 26.91 -22.19 -10.48
C ASP A 715 28.31 -21.73 -10.05
N VAL A 716 28.35 -20.77 -9.13
CA VAL A 716 29.59 -20.11 -8.71
C VAL A 716 29.64 -20.04 -7.19
N ARG A 717 30.82 -20.24 -6.65
CA ARG A 717 31.14 -20.05 -5.24
C ARG A 717 32.31 -19.09 -5.11
N TYR A 718 32.24 -18.16 -4.18
CA TYR A 718 33.36 -17.25 -3.93
C TYR A 718 33.39 -16.78 -2.48
N LYS A 719 34.58 -16.36 -2.05
CA LYS A 719 34.84 -15.91 -0.69
C LYS A 719 35.36 -14.48 -0.69
N VAL A 720 34.78 -13.65 0.17
CA VAL A 720 35.14 -12.23 0.31
C VAL A 720 35.67 -11.98 1.71
N ALA A 721 36.86 -11.41 1.85
CA ALA A 721 37.33 -10.86 3.10
C ALA A 721 36.60 -9.54 3.39
N LEU A 722 36.14 -9.37 4.63
CA LEU A 722 35.61 -8.11 5.12
C LEU A 722 36.77 -7.21 5.55
N GLY A 723 37.15 -6.26 4.70
CA GLY A 723 38.29 -5.39 4.94
C GLY A 723 38.11 -4.47 6.15
N GLN A 724 39.21 -3.87 6.60
CA GLN A 724 39.19 -2.86 7.66
C GLN A 724 38.28 -1.70 7.25
N THR A 725 37.40 -1.29 8.17
CA THR A 725 36.50 -0.16 7.96
C THR A 725 37.21 1.17 8.22
N PRO A 726 36.98 2.20 7.40
CA PRO A 726 37.54 3.53 7.65
C PRO A 726 37.03 4.10 8.98
N VAL A 727 37.92 4.76 9.71
CA VAL A 727 37.58 5.57 10.89
C VAL A 727 37.36 7.00 10.41
N PHE A 728 36.10 7.42 10.36
CA PHE A 728 35.75 8.77 9.89
C PHE A 728 36.11 9.83 10.92
N GLU A 729 36.79 10.87 10.46
CA GLU A 729 37.33 11.93 11.30
C GLU A 729 36.40 13.16 11.28
N PRO A 730 36.23 13.89 12.39
CA PRO A 730 35.32 15.05 12.47
C PRO A 730 35.89 16.30 11.78
N GLN A 731 36.98 16.18 11.04
CA GLN A 731 37.66 17.29 10.40
C GLN A 731 36.95 17.78 9.13
N PRO A 732 37.12 19.05 8.73
CA PRO A 732 36.57 19.56 7.49
C PRO A 732 37.19 18.85 6.27
N ILE A 733 36.44 18.84 5.17
CA ILE A 733 36.86 18.18 3.93
C ILE A 733 37.87 19.08 3.21
N THR A 734 39.16 18.77 3.33
CA THR A 734 40.25 19.54 2.69
C THR A 734 40.74 18.91 1.38
N ASP A 735 40.49 17.62 1.19
CA ASP A 735 40.94 16.86 0.02
C ASP A 735 40.18 17.28 -1.26
N SER A 736 40.83 17.10 -2.41
CA SER A 736 40.21 17.42 -3.70
C SER A 736 39.17 16.37 -4.09
N PHE A 737 37.95 16.82 -4.36
CA PHE A 737 36.86 16.03 -4.93
C PHE A 737 36.17 16.77 -6.08
N PRO A 738 35.49 16.06 -7.01
CA PRO A 738 34.74 16.69 -8.09
C PRO A 738 33.59 17.55 -7.55
N LYS A 739 33.58 18.84 -7.94
CA LYS A 739 32.55 19.81 -7.53
C LYS A 739 31.11 19.38 -7.89
N GLY A 740 30.96 18.49 -8.88
CA GLY A 740 29.68 17.89 -9.24
C GLY A 740 28.99 17.17 -8.08
N LEU A 741 29.76 16.66 -7.12
CA LEU A 741 29.26 16.00 -5.91
C LEU A 741 28.59 16.94 -4.91
N LEU A 742 28.59 18.25 -5.16
CA LEU A 742 27.86 19.26 -4.37
C LEU A 742 26.71 19.90 -5.16
N LEU A 743 26.50 19.51 -6.42
CA LEU A 743 25.46 20.13 -7.25
C LEU A 743 24.07 19.66 -6.83
N SER A 744 23.22 20.63 -6.48
CA SER A 744 21.82 20.41 -6.15
C SER A 744 21.02 19.85 -7.34
N THR A 745 20.19 18.86 -7.04
CA THR A 745 19.30 18.17 -7.98
C THR A 745 17.93 18.85 -8.11
N VAL A 746 17.50 19.59 -7.08
CA VAL A 746 16.21 20.29 -6.99
C VAL A 746 16.38 21.78 -6.71
N PRO A 747 15.60 22.68 -7.32
CA PRO A 747 15.56 24.09 -6.93
C PRO A 747 14.89 24.26 -5.55
N ASP A 748 15.19 25.35 -4.87
CA ASP A 748 14.79 25.60 -3.48
C ASP A 748 13.27 25.62 -3.27
N ARG A 749 12.54 26.20 -4.21
CA ARG A 749 11.07 26.21 -4.26
C ARG A 749 10.42 24.82 -4.30
N GLU A 750 11.16 23.77 -4.69
CA GLU A 750 10.65 22.39 -4.77
C GLU A 750 10.88 21.61 -3.47
N LEU A 751 11.52 22.20 -2.46
CA LEU A 751 11.69 21.62 -1.13
C LEU A 751 10.72 22.24 -0.11
N PRO A 752 10.14 21.44 0.82
CA PRO A 752 9.35 21.94 1.93
C PRO A 752 10.14 22.91 2.79
N LEU A 753 9.46 23.90 3.35
CA LEU A 753 10.11 24.90 4.20
C LEU A 753 10.74 24.29 5.46
N GLU A 754 10.16 23.24 6.00
CA GLU A 754 10.72 22.49 7.13
C GLU A 754 12.12 21.93 6.83
N VAL A 755 12.37 21.55 5.58
CA VAL A 755 13.70 21.10 5.13
C VAL A 755 14.69 22.26 5.13
N HIS A 756 14.27 23.43 4.67
CA HIS A 756 15.12 24.62 4.66
C HIS A 756 15.50 25.07 6.07
N LEU A 757 14.55 25.11 6.99
CA LEU A 757 14.83 25.44 8.40
C LEU A 757 15.83 24.48 9.03
N PHE A 758 15.72 23.18 8.72
CA PHE A 758 16.68 22.18 9.16
C PHE A 758 18.08 22.40 8.57
N LEU A 759 18.17 22.73 7.28
CA LEU A 759 19.45 23.03 6.63
C LEU A 759 20.12 24.27 7.24
N ASP A 760 19.35 25.35 7.46
CA ASP A 760 19.83 26.58 8.10
C ASP A 760 20.38 26.30 9.50
N GLU A 761 19.67 25.46 10.27
CA GLU A 761 20.11 25.06 11.60
C GLU A 761 21.41 24.25 11.57
N LEU A 762 21.56 23.29 10.65
CA LEU A 762 22.81 22.54 10.51
C LEU A 762 23.99 23.44 10.16
N VAL A 763 23.78 24.40 9.26
CA VAL A 763 24.80 25.39 8.90
C VAL A 763 25.17 26.26 10.10
N SER A 764 24.21 26.62 10.95
CA SER A 764 24.44 27.47 12.13
C SER A 764 25.19 26.77 13.27
N ARG A 765 25.10 25.44 13.37
CA ARG A 765 25.65 24.66 14.50
C ARG A 765 27.15 24.34 14.36
N GLU A 766 27.80 24.73 13.26
CA GLU A 766 29.22 24.46 12.95
C GLU A 766 29.63 22.98 13.16
N GLN A 767 28.73 22.04 12.88
CA GLN A 767 28.96 20.61 13.06
C GLN A 767 29.96 20.04 12.04
N SER A 768 30.61 18.94 12.40
CA SER A 768 31.50 18.23 11.48
C SER A 768 30.72 17.61 10.30
N PRO A 769 31.37 17.38 9.14
CA PRO A 769 30.74 16.74 7.98
C PRO A 769 30.09 15.38 8.30
N VAL A 770 30.70 14.60 9.21
CA VAL A 770 30.20 13.30 9.67
C VAL A 770 28.91 13.47 10.48
N GLU A 771 28.88 14.43 11.40
CA GLU A 771 27.70 14.74 12.21
C GLU A 771 26.55 15.25 11.34
N ASN A 772 26.83 16.14 10.39
CA ASN A 772 25.85 16.61 9.40
C ASN A 772 25.25 15.44 8.60
N ALA A 773 26.09 14.48 8.18
CA ALA A 773 25.60 13.32 7.42
C ALA A 773 24.63 12.44 8.22
N TYR A 774 24.93 12.20 9.50
CA TYR A 774 24.02 11.46 10.37
C TYR A 774 22.78 12.26 10.77
N ALA A 775 22.89 13.59 10.93
CA ALA A 775 21.76 14.45 11.21
C ALA A 775 20.76 14.46 10.04
N VAL A 776 21.25 14.53 8.79
CA VAL A 776 20.41 14.38 7.59
C VAL A 776 19.64 13.06 7.60
N ARG A 777 20.33 11.95 7.92
CA ARG A 777 19.69 10.64 8.03
C ARG A 777 18.60 10.62 9.11
N ALA A 778 18.91 11.17 10.29
CA ALA A 778 17.98 11.19 11.42
C ALA A 778 16.73 12.03 11.09
N PHE A 779 16.91 13.23 10.52
CA PHE A 779 15.84 14.11 10.08
C PHE A 779 14.88 13.41 9.11
N ILE A 780 15.42 12.73 8.09
CA ILE A 780 14.56 12.03 7.11
C ILE A 780 13.78 10.91 7.79
N LYS A 781 14.42 10.10 8.64
CA LYS A 781 13.75 9.01 9.35
C LYS A 781 12.66 9.49 10.31
N GLU A 782 12.84 10.66 10.90
CA GLU A 782 11.88 11.26 11.82
C GLU A 782 10.67 11.85 11.09
N HIS A 783 10.91 12.55 9.98
CA HIS A 783 9.88 13.38 9.34
C HIS A 783 9.29 12.80 8.05
N TYR A 784 9.88 11.74 7.48
CA TYR A 784 9.39 11.07 6.28
C TYR A 784 8.98 9.63 6.59
N ARG A 785 8.17 9.04 5.71
CA ARG A 785 7.68 7.66 5.87
C ARG A 785 8.07 6.80 4.68
N TYR A 786 8.45 5.57 5.00
CA TYR A 786 8.65 4.53 4.01
C TYR A 786 7.28 4.05 3.50
N ASP A 787 7.06 4.11 2.20
CA ASP A 787 5.77 3.79 1.58
C ASP A 787 5.97 3.16 0.19
N PRO A 788 5.79 1.83 0.06
CA PRO A 788 5.93 1.13 -1.21
C PRO A 788 4.68 1.19 -2.09
N SER A 789 3.61 1.88 -1.69
CA SER A 789 2.30 1.80 -2.34
C SER A 789 2.35 2.11 -3.83
N TYR A 790 3.21 3.01 -4.31
CA TYR A 790 3.29 3.30 -5.75
C TYR A 790 4.02 2.22 -6.57
N LEU A 791 4.82 1.35 -5.93
CA LEU A 791 5.38 0.17 -6.57
C LEU A 791 4.33 -0.95 -6.65
N GLU A 792 3.44 -1.00 -5.66
CA GLU A 792 2.39 -2.00 -5.50
C GLU A 792 1.11 -1.65 -6.30
N ASP A 793 0.79 -0.36 -6.46
CA ASP A 793 -0.42 0.13 -7.11
C ASP A 793 -0.09 1.00 -8.36
N PRO A 794 -0.43 0.52 -9.57
CA PRO A 794 -0.29 1.28 -10.81
C PRO A 794 -1.01 2.63 -10.83
N GLU A 795 -2.14 2.78 -10.14
CA GLU A 795 -2.90 4.03 -10.09
C GLU A 795 -2.16 5.09 -9.29
N VAL A 796 -1.58 4.71 -8.14
CA VAL A 796 -0.73 5.60 -7.35
C VAL A 796 0.49 6.04 -8.16
N ALA A 797 1.15 5.11 -8.88
CA ALA A 797 2.25 5.45 -9.76
C ALA A 797 1.84 6.44 -10.87
N GLN A 798 0.68 6.21 -11.50
CA GLN A 798 0.16 7.08 -12.56
C GLN A 798 -0.19 8.47 -12.03
N TRP A 799 -0.77 8.55 -10.83
CA TRP A 799 -1.05 9.80 -10.15
C TRP A 799 0.24 10.56 -9.84
N LEU A 800 1.24 9.90 -9.24
CA LEU A 800 2.54 10.50 -8.94
C LEU A 800 3.22 11.06 -10.19
N ARG A 801 3.25 10.30 -11.30
CA ARG A 801 3.78 10.80 -12.59
C ARG A 801 3.07 12.06 -13.07
N LYS A 802 1.74 12.11 -12.90
CA LYS A 802 0.94 13.25 -13.36
C LYS A 802 1.25 14.50 -12.55
N VAL A 803 1.34 14.38 -11.22
CA VAL A 803 1.52 15.54 -10.32
C VAL A 803 2.97 16.03 -10.26
N THR A 804 3.96 15.17 -10.53
CA THR A 804 5.39 15.54 -10.53
C THR A 804 5.91 15.95 -11.90
N ARG A 805 5.05 15.94 -12.93
CA ARG A 805 5.46 16.28 -14.29
C ARG A 805 6.05 17.70 -14.36
N GLY A 806 7.27 17.79 -14.90
CA GLY A 806 7.96 19.06 -15.10
C GLY A 806 8.79 19.53 -13.90
N GLN A 807 8.79 18.80 -12.78
CA GLN A 807 9.67 19.06 -11.65
C GLN A 807 11.12 18.69 -11.99
N ALA A 808 12.09 19.36 -11.36
CA ALA A 808 13.49 19.16 -11.68
C ALA A 808 13.97 17.74 -11.34
N ASN A 809 13.55 17.24 -10.17
CA ASN A 809 13.70 15.86 -9.74
C ASN A 809 12.31 15.30 -9.36
N GLN A 810 11.73 14.52 -10.27
CA GLN A 810 10.39 13.97 -10.14
C GLN A 810 10.25 13.02 -8.95
N HIS A 811 11.33 12.36 -8.53
CA HIS A 811 11.32 11.46 -7.38
C HIS A 811 11.25 12.21 -6.06
N VAL A 812 12.06 13.27 -5.90
CA VAL A 812 11.95 14.14 -4.71
C VAL A 812 10.57 14.82 -4.68
N ALA A 813 10.05 15.26 -5.83
CA ALA A 813 8.70 15.78 -5.90
C ALA A 813 7.62 14.72 -5.58
N ALA A 814 7.81 13.46 -5.98
CA ALA A 814 6.89 12.37 -5.69
C ALA A 814 6.84 12.09 -4.18
N LEU A 815 8.00 12.12 -3.52
CA LEU A 815 8.11 12.03 -2.07
C LEU A 815 7.21 13.06 -1.38
N HIS A 816 7.34 14.34 -1.77
CA HIS A 816 6.59 15.44 -1.17
C HIS A 816 5.12 15.48 -1.61
N ALA A 817 4.76 14.89 -2.75
CA ALA A 817 3.37 14.73 -3.15
C ALA A 817 2.61 13.83 -2.16
N GLY A 818 3.27 12.87 -1.52
CA GLY A 818 2.72 12.03 -0.45
C GLY A 818 2.70 12.68 0.94
N ARG A 819 2.93 13.99 1.07
CA ARG A 819 2.90 14.71 2.35
C ARG A 819 1.51 14.65 3.01
N ASP A 820 1.48 14.55 4.34
CA ASP A 820 0.27 14.67 5.16
C ASP A 820 0.51 15.50 6.44
N ALA A 821 -0.39 15.40 7.42
CA ALA A 821 -0.29 16.12 8.69
C ALA A 821 0.85 15.62 9.60
N GLN A 822 1.27 14.35 9.45
CA GLN A 822 2.27 13.71 10.29
C GLN A 822 3.65 13.71 9.62
N ALA A 823 3.72 13.44 8.32
CA ALA A 823 4.94 13.27 7.54
C ALA A 823 5.09 14.31 6.43
N LEU A 824 6.32 14.78 6.22
CA LEU A 824 6.70 15.71 5.16
C LEU A 824 6.70 15.08 3.76
N GLY A 825 6.61 13.76 3.68
CA GLY A 825 6.53 12.99 2.43
C GLY A 825 6.59 11.49 2.64
N ARG A 826 6.26 10.75 1.59
CA ARG A 826 6.14 9.27 1.55
C ARG A 826 6.80 8.71 0.31
N GLY A 827 7.66 7.71 0.46
CA GLY A 827 8.39 7.08 -0.65
C GLY A 827 9.23 5.91 -0.20
N VAL A 828 9.97 5.27 -1.10
CA VAL A 828 10.81 4.10 -0.77
C VAL A 828 12.29 4.48 -0.70
N CYS A 829 13.18 3.48 -0.70
CA CYS A 829 14.62 3.67 -0.67
C CYS A 829 15.13 4.66 -1.73
N TYR A 830 14.51 4.71 -2.92
CA TYR A 830 14.89 5.63 -3.98
C TYR A 830 14.62 7.09 -3.59
N GLU A 831 13.38 7.46 -3.28
CA GLU A 831 13.02 8.84 -2.99
C GLU A 831 13.68 9.34 -1.70
N LEU A 832 13.70 8.52 -0.66
CA LEU A 832 14.28 8.87 0.63
C LEU A 832 15.78 9.14 0.52
N ASN A 833 16.51 8.30 -0.24
CA ASN A 833 17.95 8.49 -0.39
C ASN A 833 18.34 9.47 -1.50
N ALA A 834 17.45 9.73 -2.47
CA ALA A 834 17.60 10.88 -3.36
C ALA A 834 17.50 12.20 -2.57
N LEU A 835 16.54 12.30 -1.64
CA LEU A 835 16.47 13.42 -0.71
C LEU A 835 17.70 13.48 0.21
N ALA A 836 18.13 12.35 0.78
CA ALA A 836 19.34 12.33 1.62
C ALA A 836 20.57 12.85 0.86
N CYS A 837 20.78 12.39 -0.38
CA CYS A 837 21.84 12.91 -1.24
C CYS A 837 21.68 14.42 -1.48
N GLU A 838 20.48 14.91 -1.74
CA GLU A 838 20.22 16.34 -1.92
C GLU A 838 20.60 17.16 -0.67
N LEU A 839 20.16 16.73 0.52
CA LEU A 839 20.42 17.46 1.76
C LEU A 839 21.91 17.44 2.12
N LEU A 840 22.59 16.30 1.95
CA LEU A 840 24.04 16.19 2.13
C LEU A 840 24.79 17.23 1.28
N ARG A 841 24.41 17.36 -0.01
CA ARG A 841 25.03 18.33 -0.92
C ARG A 841 24.84 19.77 -0.47
N ARG A 842 23.65 20.10 0.03
CA ARG A 842 23.29 21.45 0.50
C ARG A 842 24.04 21.84 1.77
N VAL A 843 24.33 20.88 2.67
CA VAL A 843 25.16 21.11 3.87
C VAL A 843 26.67 20.99 3.60
N GLY A 844 27.09 20.99 2.33
CA GLY A 844 28.50 20.98 1.95
C GLY A 844 29.19 19.62 2.04
N VAL A 845 28.44 18.52 2.21
CA VAL A 845 28.98 17.15 2.19
C VAL A 845 28.90 16.60 0.76
N PRO A 846 30.03 16.29 0.10
CA PRO A 846 30.03 15.72 -1.25
C PRO A 846 29.33 14.37 -1.23
N ALA A 847 28.29 14.22 -2.03
CA ALA A 847 27.42 13.05 -1.97
C ALA A 847 27.02 12.52 -3.34
N ALA A 848 26.77 11.22 -3.37
CA ALA A 848 26.22 10.48 -4.50
C ALA A 848 25.12 9.55 -4.01
N VAL A 849 24.43 8.89 -4.93
CA VAL A 849 23.55 7.77 -4.61
C VAL A 849 24.21 6.47 -5.06
N SER A 850 23.94 5.36 -4.39
CA SER A 850 24.37 4.04 -4.83
C SER A 850 23.16 3.12 -4.92
N SER A 851 23.14 2.27 -5.95
CA SER A 851 22.21 1.15 -6.05
C SER A 851 22.99 -0.16 -5.99
N GLY A 852 22.34 -1.20 -5.47
CA GLY A 852 22.97 -2.51 -5.34
C GLY A 852 22.18 -3.43 -4.42
N TRP A 853 22.92 -4.26 -3.69
CA TRP A 853 22.36 -5.28 -2.80
C TRP A 853 22.60 -4.91 -1.34
N THR A 854 21.68 -5.33 -0.48
CA THR A 854 21.86 -5.31 0.97
C THR A 854 22.04 -6.74 1.50
N MET A 855 23.06 -6.94 2.33
CA MET A 855 23.46 -8.23 2.89
C MET A 855 22.87 -8.42 4.29
N ASP A 856 21.55 -8.31 4.40
CA ASP A 856 20.80 -8.39 5.67
C ASP A 856 19.95 -9.67 5.82
N ARG A 857 19.79 -10.46 4.73
CA ARG A 857 18.80 -11.58 4.64
C ARG A 857 19.36 -12.94 4.21
N GLY A 858 20.67 -13.09 4.04
CA GLY A 858 21.32 -14.34 3.66
C GLY A 858 21.12 -14.78 2.21
N GLN A 859 20.35 -14.04 1.41
CA GLN A 859 20.18 -14.24 -0.03
C GLN A 859 20.17 -12.93 -0.79
N LEU A 860 20.68 -12.96 -2.02
CA LEU A 860 20.74 -11.87 -2.98
C LEU A 860 20.18 -12.34 -4.33
N ALA A 861 19.38 -11.49 -4.97
CA ALA A 861 18.92 -11.69 -6.34
C ALA A 861 19.05 -10.38 -7.13
N GLN A 862 17.95 -9.68 -7.38
CA GLN A 862 17.96 -8.36 -8.00
C GLN A 862 18.64 -7.33 -7.07
N PRO A 863 19.40 -6.36 -7.62
CA PRO A 863 19.77 -5.15 -6.89
C PRO A 863 18.52 -4.28 -6.69
N ASP A 864 17.96 -4.33 -5.50
CA ASP A 864 16.64 -3.78 -5.15
C ASP A 864 16.70 -2.57 -4.22
N HIS A 865 17.89 -2.21 -3.72
CA HIS A 865 18.06 -1.13 -2.76
C HIS A 865 18.86 0.04 -3.32
N MET A 866 18.52 1.25 -2.87
CA MET A 866 19.26 2.47 -3.15
C MET A 866 19.51 3.24 -1.85
N TRP A 867 20.75 3.71 -1.66
CA TRP A 867 21.18 4.49 -0.49
C TRP A 867 22.02 5.72 -0.89
N ALA A 868 22.13 6.71 -0.02
CA ALA A 868 23.05 7.84 -0.24
C ALA A 868 24.47 7.46 0.21
N MET A 869 25.47 8.07 -0.42
CA MET A 869 26.89 7.88 -0.13
C MET A 869 27.49 9.25 0.16
N ALA A 870 28.03 9.46 1.35
CA ALA A 870 28.74 10.67 1.75
C ALA A 870 30.25 10.45 1.62
N LEU A 871 30.96 11.33 0.92
CA LEU A 871 32.42 11.27 0.80
C LEU A 871 33.04 12.06 1.95
N LEU A 872 33.68 11.36 2.88
CA LEU A 872 34.12 11.96 4.14
C LEU A 872 35.61 11.66 4.42
N PRO A 873 36.32 12.54 5.15
CA PRO A 873 37.67 12.28 5.63
C PRO A 873 37.71 11.07 6.57
N SER A 874 38.74 10.26 6.43
CA SER A 874 39.01 9.13 7.32
C SER A 874 40.51 8.94 7.50
N ASP A 875 40.88 8.04 8.41
CA ASP A 875 42.25 7.55 8.59
C ASP A 875 42.89 6.97 7.31
N MET A 876 42.09 6.68 6.28
CA MET A 876 42.53 6.18 4.97
C MET A 876 42.42 7.24 3.84
N GLY A 877 42.20 8.51 4.18
CA GLY A 877 41.84 9.59 3.24
C GLY A 877 40.34 9.62 2.94
N LEU A 878 39.90 10.27 1.86
CA LEU A 878 38.47 10.29 1.51
C LEU A 878 37.91 8.88 1.27
N ARG A 879 36.84 8.55 1.98
CA ARG A 879 36.11 7.27 1.82
C ARG A 879 34.62 7.49 1.80
N TRP A 880 33.92 6.59 1.11
CA TRP A 880 32.46 6.60 1.08
C TRP A 880 31.87 6.05 2.39
N LEU A 881 31.03 6.84 3.04
CA LEU A 881 30.16 6.40 4.12
C LEU A 881 28.73 6.19 3.58
N PRO A 882 28.16 4.98 3.66
CA PRO A 882 26.75 4.78 3.35
C PRO A 882 25.85 5.50 4.36
N ILE A 883 24.98 6.37 3.85
CA ILE A 883 23.94 7.09 4.57
C ILE A 883 22.59 6.61 4.04
N ASP A 884 22.00 5.65 4.74
CA ASP A 884 20.71 5.08 4.33
C ASP A 884 19.55 5.60 5.19
N ALA A 885 18.74 6.47 4.60
CA ALA A 885 17.54 7.04 5.20
C ALA A 885 16.34 6.07 5.17
N SER A 886 16.40 5.01 4.36
CA SER A 886 15.40 3.94 4.30
C SER A 886 15.76 2.78 5.21
N THR A 887 16.08 3.08 6.47
CA THR A 887 16.40 2.06 7.48
C THR A 887 15.48 2.14 8.68
N THR A 888 15.22 1.00 9.32
CA THR A 888 14.63 0.94 10.66
C THR A 888 15.48 1.70 11.66
N ARG A 889 14.97 1.99 12.87
CA ARG A 889 15.74 2.68 13.91
C ARG A 889 17.06 1.97 14.26
N GLN A 890 17.11 0.65 14.15
CA GLN A 890 18.28 -0.21 14.36
C GLN A 890 19.27 -0.20 13.18
N GLY A 891 18.95 0.51 12.09
CA GLY A 891 19.81 0.62 10.91
C GLY A 891 19.66 -0.54 9.92
N ARG A 892 18.57 -1.31 9.98
CA ARG A 892 18.28 -2.37 9.01
C ARG A 892 17.55 -1.78 7.79
N PRO A 893 17.93 -2.13 6.54
CA PRO A 893 17.28 -1.63 5.34
C PRO A 893 15.79 -2.00 5.29
N LEU A 894 14.98 -1.05 4.84
CA LEU A 894 13.57 -1.25 4.51
C LEU A 894 13.46 -1.61 3.03
N HIS A 895 12.62 -2.59 2.72
CA HIS A 895 12.45 -3.11 1.36
C HIS A 895 10.98 -3.10 0.97
N ALA A 896 10.68 -2.87 -0.30
CA ALA A 896 9.37 -3.21 -0.86
C ALA A 896 9.22 -4.75 -0.89
N ALA A 897 7.98 -5.26 -0.99
CA ALA A 897 7.59 -6.67 -0.82
C ALA A 897 8.66 -7.73 -1.20
N ARG A 898 8.84 -8.74 -0.33
CA ARG A 898 9.87 -9.78 -0.49
C ARG A 898 9.64 -10.62 -1.75
N ARG A 899 10.65 -10.65 -2.62
CA ARG A 899 10.73 -11.62 -3.73
C ARG A 899 10.94 -13.03 -3.18
N ALA A 900 10.40 -14.04 -3.87
CA ALA A 900 10.62 -15.43 -3.53
C ALA A 900 12.14 -15.76 -3.49
N ASP A 901 12.54 -16.54 -2.49
CA ASP A 901 13.92 -16.99 -2.35
C ASP A 901 14.35 -17.86 -3.55
N GLY A 902 15.61 -17.75 -3.95
CA GLY A 902 16.19 -18.64 -4.95
C GLY A 902 16.47 -20.04 -4.38
N PRO A 903 16.76 -21.05 -5.22
CA PRO A 903 17.04 -22.42 -4.76
C PRO A 903 18.44 -22.59 -4.12
N TRP A 904 19.30 -21.57 -4.11
CA TRP A 904 20.66 -21.63 -3.59
C TRP A 904 20.71 -21.62 -2.05
N ARG A 905 21.60 -22.42 -1.46
CA ARG A 905 21.79 -22.51 0.00
C ARG A 905 23.28 -22.65 0.35
N ILE A 906 23.68 -22.09 1.49
CA ILE A 906 25.01 -22.36 2.09
C ILE A 906 24.88 -23.55 3.05
N PRO A 907 25.65 -24.64 2.87
CA PRO A 907 25.66 -25.75 3.81
C PRO A 907 26.06 -25.29 5.22
N PRO A 908 25.37 -25.72 6.30
CA PRO A 908 25.72 -25.32 7.67
C PRO A 908 27.16 -25.66 8.07
N SER A 909 27.73 -26.72 7.50
CA SER A 909 29.13 -27.13 7.70
C SER A 909 30.16 -26.13 7.16
N GLU A 910 29.75 -25.25 6.24
CA GLU A 910 30.62 -24.27 5.58
C GLU A 910 30.35 -22.85 6.06
N ALA A 911 29.26 -22.64 6.82
CA ALA A 911 28.89 -21.33 7.33
C ALA A 911 29.89 -20.88 8.42
N PRO A 912 30.46 -19.67 8.32
CA PRO A 912 31.28 -19.11 9.38
C PRO A 912 30.47 -19.03 10.70
N HIS A 913 31.10 -19.41 11.81
CA HIS A 913 30.42 -19.65 13.09
C HIS A 913 29.81 -18.42 13.78
N SER A 914 30.07 -17.19 13.31
CA SER A 914 29.52 -15.97 13.91
C SER A 914 29.50 -14.77 12.96
N THR A 915 28.43 -13.99 13.02
CA THR A 915 28.36 -12.65 12.44
C THR A 915 29.44 -11.75 13.04
N PRO A 916 30.21 -10.99 12.23
CA PRO A 916 31.18 -10.05 12.77
C PRO A 916 30.47 -8.99 13.63
N ALA A 917 31.11 -8.57 14.72
CA ALA A 917 30.60 -7.46 15.51
C ALA A 917 30.57 -6.18 14.66
N PRO A 918 29.61 -5.27 14.89
CA PRO A 918 29.60 -3.99 14.18
C PRO A 918 30.93 -3.26 14.43
N PRO A 919 31.56 -2.71 13.38
CA PRO A 919 32.73 -1.86 13.53
C PRO A 919 32.35 -0.61 14.34
N ALA A 920 33.36 0.04 14.94
CA ALA A 920 33.15 1.30 15.65
C ALA A 920 32.76 2.40 14.65
N MET A 921 31.46 2.63 14.52
CA MET A 921 30.92 3.74 13.73
C MET A 921 30.72 4.96 14.63
N PRO A 922 30.83 6.18 14.09
CA PRO A 922 30.43 7.39 14.82
C PRO A 922 28.97 7.23 15.27
N SER A 923 28.70 7.53 16.55
CA SER A 923 27.35 7.48 17.10
C SER A 923 26.45 8.43 16.34
N THR A 924 25.24 7.98 15.99
CA THR A 924 24.22 8.86 15.40
C THR A 924 23.75 9.82 16.49
N PRO A 925 23.98 11.14 16.37
CA PRO A 925 23.42 12.08 17.32
C PRO A 925 21.89 11.99 17.27
N ALA A 926 21.22 12.13 18.41
CA ALA A 926 19.78 12.33 18.42
C ALA A 926 19.45 13.58 17.57
N SER A 927 18.41 13.50 16.75
CA SER A 927 17.87 14.67 16.07
C SER A 927 17.35 15.63 17.14
N THR A 928 18.18 16.60 17.53
CA THR A 928 17.82 17.65 18.50
C THR A 928 17.23 18.87 17.78
N VAL A 929 16.89 18.74 16.49
CA VAL A 929 16.32 19.81 15.68
C VAL A 929 14.81 19.80 15.87
N SER A 930 14.34 20.57 16.85
CA SER A 930 12.91 20.80 17.06
C SER A 930 12.40 21.78 16.00
N ILE A 931 11.81 21.28 14.93
CA ILE A 931 11.16 22.11 13.93
C ILE A 931 9.85 22.66 14.51
N ASP A 932 9.80 23.97 14.75
CA ASP A 932 8.53 24.65 15.04
C ASP A 932 7.68 24.69 13.76
N ARG A 933 6.81 23.68 13.61
CA ARG A 933 5.88 23.54 12.47
C ARG A 933 4.97 24.76 12.32
N THR A 934 4.67 25.48 13.41
CA THR A 934 3.86 26.70 13.37
C THR A 934 4.64 27.83 12.71
N LYS A 935 5.89 28.02 13.13
CA LYS A 935 6.80 28.99 12.51
C LYS A 935 7.07 28.66 11.03
N ALA A 936 7.27 27.38 10.71
CA ALA A 936 7.41 26.92 9.33
C ALA A 936 6.16 27.21 8.50
N HIS A 937 4.96 26.90 9.02
CA HIS A 937 3.72 27.19 8.30
C HIS A 937 3.55 28.70 8.05
N ILE A 938 3.76 29.54 9.07
CA ILE A 938 3.64 31.00 8.96
C ILE A 938 4.63 31.54 7.92
N LEU A 939 5.89 31.14 8.00
CA LEU A 939 6.92 31.56 7.05
C LEU A 939 6.59 31.11 5.62
N GLY A 940 5.99 29.93 5.45
CA GLY A 940 5.54 29.43 4.14
C GLY A 940 4.42 30.27 3.55
N GLU A 941 3.41 30.62 4.35
CA GLU A 941 2.32 31.52 3.94
C GLU A 941 2.85 32.91 3.59
N LEU A 942 3.80 33.44 4.36
CA LEU A 942 4.43 34.73 4.09
C LEU A 942 5.23 34.71 2.78
N LEU A 943 6.00 33.65 2.53
CA LEU A 943 6.73 33.49 1.26
C LEU A 943 5.77 33.36 0.07
N ASN A 944 4.73 32.53 0.16
CA ASN A 944 3.70 32.40 -0.88
C ASN A 944 2.99 33.73 -1.17
N ALA A 945 2.63 34.48 -0.13
CA ALA A 945 2.02 35.80 -0.27
C ALA A 945 2.99 36.79 -0.95
N THR A 946 4.27 36.72 -0.59
CA THR A 946 5.28 37.59 -1.19
C THR A 946 5.50 37.24 -2.66
N GLU A 947 5.56 35.95 -3.01
CA GLU A 947 5.65 35.50 -4.40
C GLU A 947 4.46 35.94 -5.24
N HIS A 948 3.26 35.83 -4.68
CA HIS A 948 2.04 36.31 -5.31
C HIS A 948 2.13 37.82 -5.58
N LEU A 949 2.58 38.59 -4.60
CA LEU A 949 2.78 40.03 -4.72
C LEU A 949 3.86 40.36 -5.76
N ALA A 950 4.99 39.66 -5.76
CA ALA A 950 6.07 39.78 -6.76
C ALA A 950 5.56 39.59 -8.19
N ALA A 951 4.73 38.56 -8.39
CA ALA A 951 4.17 38.23 -9.68
C ALA A 951 3.21 39.33 -10.16
N MET A 952 2.43 39.92 -9.24
CA MET A 952 1.56 41.05 -9.55
C MET A 952 2.34 42.34 -9.84
N THR A 953 3.43 42.59 -9.11
CA THR A 953 4.22 43.83 -9.20
C THR A 953 5.39 43.75 -10.19
N ARG A 954 5.58 42.60 -10.87
CA ARG A 954 6.71 42.32 -11.79
C ARG A 954 8.09 42.59 -11.18
N THR A 955 8.22 42.41 -9.86
CA THR A 955 9.47 42.66 -9.14
C THR A 955 10.40 41.45 -9.31
N PRO A 956 11.72 41.65 -9.47
CA PRO A 956 12.66 40.54 -9.60
C PRO A 956 12.60 39.59 -8.39
N LYS A 957 12.76 38.30 -8.69
CA LYS A 957 12.68 37.21 -7.70
C LYS A 957 14.02 37.03 -7.01
N GLU A 958 14.09 37.39 -5.74
CA GLU A 958 15.21 37.09 -4.85
C GLU A 958 14.70 36.31 -3.63
N GLU A 959 14.27 35.07 -3.87
CA GLU A 959 13.60 34.20 -2.89
C GLU A 959 14.42 34.02 -1.59
N ASP A 960 15.74 33.87 -1.71
CA ASP A 960 16.66 33.71 -0.59
C ASP A 960 16.69 34.95 0.31
N VAL A 961 16.68 36.14 -0.30
CA VAL A 961 16.65 37.42 0.42
C VAL A 961 15.33 37.56 1.17
N TRP A 962 14.22 37.13 0.56
CA TRP A 962 12.89 37.25 1.16
C TRP A 962 12.70 36.27 2.31
N ARG A 963 13.22 35.05 2.16
CA ARG A 963 13.24 34.03 3.20
C ARG A 963 14.04 34.48 4.41
N GLN A 964 15.27 34.97 4.19
CA GLN A 964 16.12 35.49 5.27
C GLN A 964 15.44 36.65 6.01
N ARG A 965 14.87 37.62 5.27
CA ARG A 965 14.16 38.77 5.86
C ARG A 965 12.92 38.34 6.66
N TRP A 966 12.13 37.40 6.17
CA TRP A 966 10.98 36.89 6.92
C TRP A 966 11.38 36.10 8.17
N GLN A 967 12.47 35.32 8.09
CA GLN A 967 13.04 34.66 9.26
C GLN A 967 13.49 35.67 10.32
N GLU A 968 14.09 36.80 9.92
CA GLU A 968 14.45 37.91 10.82
C GLU A 968 13.21 38.51 11.50
N ILE A 969 12.14 38.81 10.75
CA ILE A 969 10.88 39.33 11.33
C ILE A 969 10.28 38.33 12.33
N LEU A 970 10.23 37.05 11.98
CA LEU A 970 9.65 36.02 12.84
C LEU A 970 10.53 35.67 14.04
N ALA A 971 11.81 36.05 14.03
CA ALA A 971 12.70 35.93 15.18
C ALA A 971 12.55 37.11 16.16
N GLU A 972 12.06 38.26 15.71
CA GLU A 972 11.90 39.48 16.52
C GLU A 972 10.41 39.84 16.76
N PRO A 973 9.87 39.61 17.96
CA PRO A 973 8.46 39.88 18.28
C PRO A 973 7.98 41.30 17.93
N ALA A 974 8.86 42.30 18.09
CA ALA A 974 8.55 43.70 17.79
C ALA A 974 8.37 43.96 16.28
N LEU A 975 9.15 43.29 15.42
CA LEU A 975 9.02 43.39 13.97
C LEU A 975 7.75 42.67 13.49
N ALA A 976 7.43 41.51 14.06
CA ALA A 976 6.21 40.78 13.76
C ALA A 976 4.94 41.56 14.16
N GLU A 977 4.95 42.22 15.33
CA GLU A 977 3.84 43.08 15.79
C GLU A 977 3.67 44.31 14.89
N ALA A 978 4.78 44.94 14.49
CA ALA A 978 4.76 46.09 13.59
C ALA A 978 4.28 45.73 12.16
N LEU A 979 4.62 44.55 11.65
CA LEU A 979 4.07 44.01 10.40
C LEU A 979 2.56 43.77 10.48
N LEU A 980 2.10 43.13 11.55
CA LEU A 980 0.67 42.90 11.77
C LEU A 980 -0.09 44.23 11.82
N GLN A 981 0.45 45.22 12.51
CA GLN A 981 -0.14 46.54 12.60
C GLN A 981 -0.18 47.25 11.25
N TRP A 982 0.90 47.17 10.45
CA TRP A 982 0.93 47.71 9.10
C TRP A 982 -0.07 47.04 8.14
N LEU A 983 -0.19 45.71 8.18
CA LEU A 983 -1.17 44.95 7.39
C LEU A 983 -2.61 45.27 7.79
N LEU A 984 -2.86 45.49 9.09
CA LEU A 984 -4.16 45.91 9.61
C LEU A 984 -4.52 47.35 9.21
N GLU A 985 -3.55 48.25 9.16
CA GLU A 985 -3.73 49.64 8.72
C GLU A 985 -4.05 49.76 7.22
N ARG A 986 -3.58 48.81 6.40
CA ARG A 986 -3.79 48.80 4.94
C ARG A 986 -4.89 47.88 4.44
N ARG A 987 -5.67 47.24 5.33
CA ARG A 987 -6.82 46.39 4.94
C ARG A 987 -7.93 47.11 4.16
N SER A 988 -7.83 48.43 3.99
CA SER A 988 -8.78 49.29 3.26
C SER A 988 -8.34 49.69 1.85
N GLU A 989 -7.13 49.30 1.40
CA GLU A 989 -6.65 49.44 0.02
C GLU A 989 -6.65 48.07 -0.67
#